data_AF-A0A9D3A9Q2-F1
#
_entry.id   AF-A0A9D3A9Q2-F1
#
_cell.length_a   1.000
_cell.length_b   1.000
_cell.length_c   1.000
_cell.angle_alpha   90.00
_cell.angle_beta   90.00
_cell.angle_gamma   90.00
#
_symmetry.space_group_name_H-M   'P 1'
#
loop_
_entity.id
_entity.type
_entity.pdbx_description
1 polymer ?
#
loop_
_entity_poly.entity_id
_entity_poly.type
_entity_poly.pdbx_seq_one_letter_code
_entity_poly.pdbx_strand_id
1 'polypeptide(L)'
;MRLTQIKLSGFKSFVDTTLIPTPSQLVGVVGPNGCGKSNIIDAVRWVLGESRASELRGGSMQDVIFNGSGQRKPSARASVELTFDNSEGRVQGQWGTYTEISVRRELTRDGTSGYFINGQQVRRRDINDIFLGTGLGARGYAIIGQGMINRLIEAKPEELRVYLEEAAGVSRYKERRKETESRLRDTNENLVRLEDILQELEQQLARLEVQAEIARQYRDLQDEGEKKQHALWWLREQNARQEQRQHALAIEQAQTAVEAAMADMRSTEARLEALRQAQLDQTDAVQKAQAQLYQHATAVNKIEAEIHHAKTAQQRLEQRQQQLQAQQLEWQQLRTDSSHELELKQDELEEFALRNEEALGRLEECQQRLNPLESAQDRALKEKEHLQERIQQTRQHIALATQRLSSAQVQQEQLQQRQQRFAADLSQLQVEKHLDSSALKTEWLQAQERVGAQQLSMQTLLQQESALQQAQEQTQQILHEQERSYTQIQAQLQAMEQLQAQLQRHEQMAPWLEQYGLDQSQPFWQRLQVDEGWATALEAVLGLRLQALTVDELNGLADLNSVPPTRLWLVEPFEQEHTDTLESQMLSPLSAYVRAKHSAWQDALNQWVAGWYVVPTLTQALDLRSALSPTMSLVTPEGHIVQSHQVMLYTADTEQAGILARQQEIEQQHKALKAQLLHVQSAKEKAVQAQQALVVNKEEQTKTRTRLQELTHLAHELQLHYHQTEQKVQQQRERLDQVQVELQEINELKVHWQETQEQAVQQREEQALILETLLEQHDEQQQNLTELNDQLQVLRAQLRELEQQSQSLQYNQNLTQARVDELLRSQQQAQELAQRAQIELAG
;
A
#
# COMPACT_ATOMS: atom_id res chain seq x y z
N MET A 1 16.23 6.34 -65.62
CA MET A 1 17.35 6.84 -64.82
C MET A 1 18.64 6.37 -65.46
N ARG A 2 19.52 7.30 -65.83
CA ARG A 2 20.76 7.01 -66.56
C ARG A 2 21.95 7.65 -65.86
N LEU A 3 23.03 6.91 -65.64
CA LEU A 3 24.26 7.46 -65.06
C LEU A 3 24.93 8.38 -66.10
N THR A 4 25.14 9.65 -65.75
CA THR A 4 25.78 10.66 -66.60
C THR A 4 27.24 10.88 -66.23
N GLN A 5 27.57 10.79 -64.95
CA GLN A 5 28.89 11.11 -64.45
C GLN A 5 29.23 10.37 -63.15
N ILE A 6 30.49 9.96 -63.02
CA ILE A 6 31.08 9.43 -61.79
C ILE A 6 32.20 10.36 -61.35
N LYS A 7 32.12 10.89 -60.13
CA LYS A 7 33.16 11.73 -59.54
C LYS A 7 33.77 11.03 -58.34
N LEU A 8 35.08 10.80 -58.39
CA LEU A 8 35.85 10.04 -57.40
C LEU A 8 36.89 10.96 -56.77
N SER A 9 37.04 10.93 -55.44
CA SER A 9 38.11 11.65 -54.76
C SER A 9 38.55 10.89 -53.51
N GLY A 10 39.87 10.64 -53.38
CA GLY A 10 40.45 9.90 -52.26
C GLY A 10 39.98 8.44 -52.13
N PHE A 11 39.41 7.86 -53.19
CA PHE A 11 38.81 6.52 -53.21
C PHE A 11 39.78 5.52 -53.83
N LYS A 12 40.25 4.54 -53.04
CA LYS A 12 41.22 3.51 -53.46
C LYS A 12 42.35 4.11 -54.31
N SER A 13 42.52 3.68 -55.56
CA SER A 13 43.57 4.15 -56.48
C SER A 13 43.41 5.60 -56.96
N PHE A 14 42.27 6.25 -56.72
CA PHE A 14 41.95 7.61 -57.19
C PHE A 14 42.21 8.63 -56.08
N VAL A 15 43.42 9.19 -56.06
CA VAL A 15 43.84 10.19 -55.06
C VAL A 15 43.23 11.55 -55.36
N ASP A 16 43.47 12.05 -56.57
CA ASP A 16 42.98 13.35 -57.03
C ASP A 16 41.52 13.26 -57.49
N THR A 17 40.80 14.38 -57.42
CA THR A 17 39.41 14.43 -57.89
C THR A 17 39.36 14.09 -59.38
N THR A 18 38.82 12.92 -59.69
CA THR A 18 38.73 12.38 -61.04
C THR A 18 37.27 12.35 -61.46
N LEU A 19 36.97 12.94 -62.61
CA LEU A 19 35.63 13.01 -63.18
C LEU A 19 35.57 12.11 -64.42
N ILE A 20 34.72 11.09 -64.37
CA ILE A 20 34.54 10.11 -65.43
C ILE A 20 33.14 10.33 -66.04
N PRO A 21 33.03 10.94 -67.23
CA PRO A 21 31.76 11.10 -67.92
C PRO A 21 31.32 9.78 -68.59
N THR A 22 30.01 9.50 -68.61
CA THR A 22 29.42 8.33 -69.28
C THR A 22 28.46 8.74 -70.40
N PRO A 23 28.97 9.20 -71.56
CA PRO A 23 28.17 9.89 -72.58
C PRO A 23 27.29 8.97 -73.45
N SER A 24 27.55 7.66 -73.49
CA SER A 24 26.84 6.66 -74.31
C SER A 24 26.19 5.56 -73.47
N GLN A 25 25.33 4.73 -74.07
CA GLN A 25 24.75 3.55 -73.41
C GLN A 25 25.77 2.43 -73.19
N LEU A 26 26.80 2.35 -74.05
CA LEU A 26 27.92 1.42 -73.93
C LEU A 26 29.20 2.21 -73.70
N VAL A 27 29.86 1.99 -72.56
CA VAL A 27 31.13 2.63 -72.19
C VAL A 27 32.14 1.54 -71.86
N GLY A 28 33.27 1.53 -72.56
CA GLY A 28 34.37 0.59 -72.31
C GLY A 28 35.44 1.23 -71.42
N VAL A 29 35.74 0.60 -70.27
CA VAL A 29 36.84 1.01 -69.39
C VAL A 29 38.03 0.06 -69.61
N VAL A 30 39.07 0.54 -70.28
CA VAL A 30 40.26 -0.25 -70.65
C VAL A 30 41.53 0.29 -69.98
N GLY A 31 42.53 -0.57 -69.81
CA GLY A 31 43.81 -0.24 -69.18
C GLY A 31 44.59 -1.49 -68.77
N PRO A 32 45.85 -1.39 -68.36
CA PRO A 32 46.67 -2.52 -67.92
C PRO A 32 46.19 -3.13 -66.59
N ASN A 33 46.66 -4.32 -66.22
CA ASN A 33 46.31 -4.91 -64.92
C ASN A 33 46.86 -4.04 -63.78
N GLY A 34 46.05 -3.82 -62.74
CA GLY A 34 46.42 -2.98 -61.60
C GLY A 34 46.15 -1.48 -61.73
N CYS A 35 45.67 -0.96 -62.88
CA CYS A 35 45.37 0.47 -63.04
C CYS A 35 44.05 0.95 -62.40
N GLY A 36 43.39 0.13 -61.57
CA GLY A 36 42.20 0.55 -60.83
C GLY A 36 40.86 0.41 -61.58
N LYS A 37 40.81 -0.28 -62.74
CA LYS A 37 39.56 -0.49 -63.51
C LYS A 37 38.40 -1.04 -62.66
N SER A 38 38.68 -2.06 -61.86
CA SER A 38 37.67 -2.70 -61.00
C SER A 38 37.24 -1.82 -59.84
N ASN A 39 38.07 -0.85 -59.43
CA ASN A 39 37.73 0.09 -58.34
C ASN A 39 36.61 1.05 -58.75
N ILE A 40 36.37 1.27 -60.05
CA ILE A 40 35.24 2.08 -60.52
C ILE A 40 33.90 1.40 -60.21
N ILE A 41 33.82 0.08 -60.42
CA ILE A 41 32.62 -0.71 -60.07
C ILE A 41 32.43 -0.75 -58.55
N ASP A 42 33.51 -0.91 -57.80
CA ASP A 42 33.46 -0.88 -56.34
C ASP A 42 32.97 0.49 -55.83
N ALA A 43 33.36 1.59 -56.48
CA ALA A 43 32.89 2.93 -56.15
C ALA A 43 31.37 3.09 -56.36
N VAL A 44 30.86 2.56 -57.48
CA VAL A 44 29.42 2.59 -57.77
C VAL A 44 28.64 1.79 -56.72
N ARG A 45 29.08 0.56 -56.41
CA ARG A 45 28.45 -0.29 -55.37
C ARG A 45 28.46 0.36 -54.00
N TRP A 46 29.57 1.02 -53.66
CA TRP A 46 29.74 1.68 -52.39
C TRP A 46 28.76 2.85 -52.21
N VAL A 47 28.53 3.67 -53.25
CA VAL A 47 27.54 4.75 -53.17
C VAL A 47 26.11 4.22 -53.08
N LEU A 48 25.79 3.13 -53.77
CA LEU A 48 24.47 2.49 -53.78
C LEU A 48 24.12 1.73 -52.48
N GLY A 49 24.94 1.84 -51.44
CA GLY A 49 24.59 1.42 -50.08
C GLY A 49 25.17 0.07 -49.64
N GLU A 50 26.12 -0.51 -50.38
CA GLU A 50 26.85 -1.72 -49.94
C GLU A 50 27.69 -1.43 -48.68
N SER A 51 27.53 -2.27 -47.66
CA SER A 51 28.15 -2.10 -46.34
C SER A 51 29.15 -3.20 -45.99
N ARG A 52 29.24 -4.27 -46.80
CA ARG A 52 30.21 -5.36 -46.60
C ARG A 52 31.54 -5.02 -47.28
N ALA A 53 32.60 -4.90 -46.48
CA ALA A 53 33.95 -4.63 -46.99
C ALA A 53 34.46 -5.71 -47.96
N SER A 54 34.08 -6.97 -47.74
CA SER A 54 34.45 -8.11 -48.59
C SER A 54 33.96 -7.97 -50.03
N GLU A 55 32.74 -7.46 -50.24
CA GLU A 55 32.16 -7.22 -51.58
C GLU A 55 32.82 -6.03 -52.30
N LEU A 56 33.47 -5.15 -51.54
CA LEU A 56 34.25 -4.02 -52.05
C LEU A 56 35.74 -4.35 -52.16
N ARG A 57 36.14 -5.64 -52.11
CA ARG A 57 37.54 -6.08 -52.22
C ARG A 57 38.47 -5.40 -51.20
N GLY A 58 37.99 -5.21 -49.98
CA GLY A 58 38.75 -4.70 -48.83
C GLY A 58 38.54 -5.57 -47.59
N GLY A 59 39.43 -5.46 -46.59
CA GLY A 59 39.30 -6.14 -45.30
C GLY A 59 38.42 -5.36 -44.32
N SER A 60 38.47 -4.04 -44.40
CA SER A 60 37.67 -3.08 -43.61
C SER A 60 37.04 -2.02 -44.51
N MET A 61 35.94 -1.41 -44.06
CA MET A 61 35.32 -0.29 -44.78
C MET A 61 36.25 0.93 -44.88
N GLN A 62 37.25 1.05 -44.00
CA GLN A 62 38.27 2.09 -44.06
C GLN A 62 39.26 1.88 -45.23
N ASP A 63 39.39 0.66 -45.76
CA ASP A 63 40.28 0.33 -46.91
C ASP A 63 39.79 0.91 -48.24
N VAL A 64 38.59 1.52 -48.22
CA VAL A 64 38.05 2.29 -49.33
C VAL A 64 38.77 3.65 -49.47
N ILE A 65 39.37 4.15 -48.39
CA ILE A 65 40.14 5.40 -48.39
C ILE A 65 41.55 5.12 -48.91
N PHE A 66 42.08 6.00 -49.78
CA PHE A 66 43.45 5.89 -50.26
C PHE A 66 44.46 5.90 -49.09
N ASN A 67 45.19 4.79 -48.92
CA ASN A 67 46.12 4.57 -47.82
C ASN A 67 47.55 5.10 -48.08
N GLY A 68 47.76 5.85 -49.16
CA GLY A 68 49.07 6.40 -49.52
C GLY A 68 49.85 5.52 -50.50
N SER A 69 50.83 6.12 -51.17
CA SER A 69 51.83 5.42 -51.99
C SER A 69 53.21 6.04 -51.74
N GLY A 70 54.29 5.41 -52.21
CA GLY A 70 55.66 5.89 -51.95
C GLY A 70 55.93 7.36 -52.33
N GLN A 71 55.10 7.97 -53.20
CA GLN A 71 55.21 9.37 -53.61
C GLN A 71 54.02 10.25 -53.16
N ARG A 72 52.96 9.69 -52.55
CA ARG A 72 51.73 10.43 -52.22
C ARG A 72 51.22 10.13 -50.81
N LYS A 73 50.86 11.18 -50.07
CA LYS A 73 50.30 11.06 -48.72
C LYS A 73 48.93 10.37 -48.72
N PRO A 74 48.57 9.64 -47.65
CA PRO A 74 47.24 9.06 -47.49
C PRO A 74 46.14 10.13 -47.49
N SER A 75 44.97 9.81 -48.03
CA SER A 75 43.81 10.71 -47.98
C SER A 75 43.12 10.63 -46.61
N ALA A 76 42.61 11.77 -46.12
CA ALA A 76 41.82 11.84 -44.88
C ALA A 76 40.38 11.36 -45.05
N ARG A 77 39.85 11.42 -46.29
CA ARG A 77 38.49 11.03 -46.64
C ARG A 77 38.42 10.43 -48.05
N ALA A 78 37.43 9.58 -48.27
CA ALA A 78 36.99 9.15 -49.59
C ALA A 78 35.60 9.72 -49.85
N SER A 79 35.39 10.25 -51.05
CA SER A 79 34.06 10.65 -51.52
C SER A 79 33.84 10.17 -52.94
N VAL A 80 32.66 9.63 -53.18
CA VAL A 80 32.20 9.22 -54.52
C VAL A 80 30.84 9.81 -54.73
N GLU A 81 30.65 10.46 -55.86
CA GLU A 81 29.40 11.08 -56.28
C GLU A 81 29.01 10.51 -57.65
N LEU A 82 27.78 9.99 -57.74
CA LEU A 82 27.16 9.47 -58.95
C LEU A 82 26.06 10.44 -59.37
N THR A 83 26.13 10.95 -60.58
CA THR A 83 25.11 11.83 -61.13
C THR A 83 24.25 11.07 -62.12
N PHE A 84 22.93 11.15 -61.95
CA PHE A 84 21.95 10.44 -62.76
C PHE A 84 20.97 11.41 -63.42
N ASP A 85 20.74 11.22 -64.70
CA ASP A 85 19.66 11.83 -65.44
C ASP A 85 18.35 11.05 -65.18
N ASN A 86 17.35 11.76 -64.67
CA ASN A 86 16.01 11.28 -64.35
C ASN A 86 14.92 11.94 -65.23
N SER A 87 15.27 12.41 -66.43
CA SER A 87 14.32 12.95 -67.42
C SER A 87 13.12 12.04 -67.73
N GLU A 88 13.30 10.71 -67.65
CA GLU A 88 12.22 9.72 -67.82
C GLU A 88 11.29 9.54 -66.58
N GLY A 89 11.56 10.22 -65.46
CA GLY A 89 10.67 10.23 -64.28
C GLY A 89 10.49 8.88 -63.56
N ARG A 90 11.47 7.97 -63.67
CA ARG A 90 11.35 6.62 -63.08
C ARG A 90 11.51 6.58 -61.56
N VAL A 91 12.22 7.56 -60.97
CA VAL A 91 12.36 7.68 -59.51
C VAL A 91 11.10 8.30 -58.92
N GLN A 92 10.51 7.64 -57.92
CA GLN A 92 9.31 8.12 -57.23
C GLN A 92 9.64 8.72 -55.85
N GLY A 93 8.77 9.58 -55.34
CA GLY A 93 8.92 10.23 -54.03
C GLY A 93 9.43 11.67 -54.12
N GLN A 94 9.89 12.21 -52.99
CA GLN A 94 10.31 13.62 -52.85
C GLN A 94 11.45 14.04 -53.80
N TRP A 95 12.22 13.07 -54.30
CA TRP A 95 13.37 13.28 -55.19
C TRP A 95 13.04 13.09 -56.68
N GLY A 96 11.84 12.60 -57.01
CA GLY A 96 11.42 12.35 -58.39
C GLY A 96 11.12 13.61 -59.20
N THR A 97 10.98 14.77 -58.54
CA THR A 97 10.76 16.08 -59.18
C THR A 97 12.01 16.66 -59.83
N TYR A 98 13.19 16.15 -59.49
CA TYR A 98 14.45 16.63 -60.04
C TYR A 98 14.80 15.89 -61.33
N THR A 99 15.17 16.65 -62.37
CA THR A 99 15.63 16.12 -63.66
C THR A 99 17.00 15.47 -63.57
N GLU A 100 17.83 15.91 -62.63
CA GLU A 100 19.14 15.35 -62.34
C GLU A 100 19.27 15.06 -60.84
N ILE A 101 19.75 13.87 -60.49
CA ILE A 101 19.90 13.40 -59.12
C ILE A 101 21.37 13.02 -58.90
N SER A 102 22.06 13.73 -58.02
CA SER A 102 23.39 13.37 -57.55
C SER A 102 23.30 12.60 -56.23
N VAL A 103 23.91 11.43 -56.17
CA VAL A 103 24.01 10.61 -54.95
C VAL A 103 25.48 10.53 -54.57
N ARG A 104 25.81 11.03 -53.37
CA ARG A 104 27.18 11.10 -52.88
C ARG A 104 27.32 10.37 -51.56
N ARG A 105 28.36 9.55 -51.44
CA ARG A 105 28.78 8.93 -50.19
C ARG A 105 30.15 9.44 -49.80
N GLU A 106 30.31 9.80 -48.53
CA GLU A 106 31.57 10.25 -47.95
C GLU A 106 31.91 9.38 -46.74
N LEU A 107 33.19 9.03 -46.58
CA LEU A 107 33.70 8.29 -45.43
C LEU A 107 35.01 8.93 -44.98
N THR A 108 35.08 9.24 -43.70
CA THR A 108 36.27 9.76 -43.02
C THR A 108 37.03 8.61 -42.36
N ARG A 109 38.32 8.83 -42.04
CA ARG A 109 39.12 7.85 -41.27
C ARG A 109 38.56 7.57 -39.87
N ASP A 110 37.77 8.49 -39.32
CA ASP A 110 37.12 8.34 -38.01
C ASP A 110 35.91 7.36 -38.05
N GLY A 111 35.60 6.80 -39.22
CA GLY A 111 34.52 5.83 -39.40
C GLY A 111 33.14 6.44 -39.62
N THR A 112 33.03 7.78 -39.70
CA THR A 112 31.76 8.44 -40.00
C THR A 112 31.45 8.36 -41.50
N SER A 113 30.38 7.61 -41.84
CA SER A 113 29.89 7.50 -43.22
C SER A 113 28.67 8.41 -43.40
N GLY A 114 28.81 9.43 -44.24
CA GLY A 114 27.75 10.35 -44.64
C GLY A 114 27.17 9.98 -46.00
N TYR A 115 25.86 10.11 -46.14
CA TYR A 115 25.12 9.90 -47.37
C TYR A 115 24.42 11.19 -47.75
N PHE A 116 24.48 11.56 -49.03
CA PHE A 116 23.95 12.81 -49.54
C PHE A 116 23.20 12.61 -50.86
N ILE A 117 22.08 13.29 -51.03
CA ILE A 117 21.34 13.39 -52.30
C ILE A 117 21.22 14.86 -52.65
N ASN A 118 21.66 15.27 -53.85
CA ASN A 118 21.68 16.65 -54.30
C ASN A 118 22.31 17.62 -53.26
N GLY A 119 23.32 17.14 -52.53
CA GLY A 119 24.01 17.89 -51.47
C GLY A 119 23.34 17.84 -50.08
N GLN A 120 22.09 17.40 -49.95
CA GLN A 120 21.41 17.25 -48.65
C GLN A 120 21.78 15.93 -47.98
N GLN A 121 22.12 15.97 -46.68
CA GLN A 121 22.45 14.77 -45.91
C GLN A 121 21.18 13.94 -45.63
N VAL A 122 21.25 12.65 -45.93
CA VAL A 122 20.12 11.71 -45.83
C VAL A 122 20.54 10.42 -45.11
N ARG A 123 19.56 9.61 -44.72
CA ARG A 123 19.84 8.29 -44.13
C ARG A 123 20.15 7.29 -45.25
N ARG A 124 20.89 6.23 -44.90
CA ARG A 124 21.16 5.11 -45.81
C ARG A 124 19.87 4.48 -46.37
N ARG A 125 18.83 4.38 -45.53
CA ARG A 125 17.52 3.86 -45.93
C ARG A 125 16.93 4.68 -47.07
N ASP A 126 17.04 6.00 -47.00
CA ASP A 126 16.48 6.90 -48.01
C ASP A 126 17.15 6.71 -49.38
N ILE A 127 18.45 6.38 -49.42
CA ILE A 127 19.15 6.01 -50.67
C ILE A 127 18.66 4.67 -51.19
N ASN A 128 18.53 3.66 -50.32
CA ASN A 128 18.00 2.37 -50.73
C ASN A 128 16.57 2.49 -51.28
N ASP A 129 15.74 3.34 -50.68
CA ASP A 129 14.34 3.56 -51.08
C ASP A 129 14.24 4.21 -52.47
N ILE A 130 15.19 5.08 -52.87
CA ILE A 130 15.25 5.66 -54.22
C ILE A 130 15.53 4.61 -55.29
N PHE A 131 16.41 3.66 -54.98
CA PHE A 131 16.81 2.61 -55.92
C PHE A 131 15.96 1.34 -55.82
N LEU A 132 15.04 1.26 -54.86
CA LEU A 132 14.15 0.11 -54.65
C LEU A 132 13.23 -0.10 -55.85
N GLY A 133 13.26 -1.29 -56.46
CA GLY A 133 12.47 -1.60 -57.66
C GLY A 133 13.01 -0.99 -58.97
N THR A 134 14.16 -0.31 -58.94
CA THR A 134 14.88 0.13 -60.16
C THR A 134 15.92 -0.89 -60.63
N GLY A 135 16.14 -1.96 -59.86
CA GLY A 135 17.18 -2.97 -60.10
C GLY A 135 18.60 -2.54 -59.70
N LEU A 136 18.79 -1.29 -59.27
CA LEU A 136 20.08 -0.66 -58.92
C LEU A 136 20.31 -0.53 -57.39
N GLY A 137 19.87 -1.51 -56.59
CA GLY A 137 20.13 -1.55 -55.14
C GLY A 137 21.42 -2.31 -54.77
N ALA A 138 21.78 -2.32 -53.49
CA ALA A 138 22.94 -3.08 -52.97
C ALA A 138 22.88 -4.60 -53.29
N ARG A 139 21.67 -5.16 -53.46
CA ARG A 139 21.43 -6.54 -53.91
C ARG A 139 20.88 -6.62 -55.34
N GLY A 140 21.02 -5.53 -56.10
CA GLY A 140 20.49 -5.42 -57.46
C GLY A 140 21.21 -6.32 -58.45
N TYR A 141 20.46 -6.88 -59.39
CA TYR A 141 21.00 -7.71 -60.48
C TYR A 141 21.80 -6.91 -61.51
N ALA A 142 21.66 -5.58 -61.52
CA ALA A 142 22.25 -4.70 -62.53
C ALA A 142 23.78 -4.54 -62.43
N ILE A 143 24.41 -4.90 -61.30
CA ILE A 143 25.87 -4.78 -61.13
C ILE A 143 26.50 -6.16 -60.94
N ILE A 144 27.09 -6.68 -62.01
CA ILE A 144 27.75 -7.99 -62.00
C ILE A 144 29.21 -7.83 -61.58
N GLY A 145 29.55 -8.41 -60.43
CA GLY A 145 30.91 -8.41 -59.86
C GLY A 145 31.70 -9.66 -60.25
N GLN A 146 33.00 -9.64 -59.95
CA GLN A 146 33.87 -10.80 -60.18
C GLN A 146 33.41 -11.98 -59.32
N GLY A 147 33.17 -13.15 -59.95
CA GLY A 147 32.68 -14.36 -59.28
C GLY A 147 31.17 -14.39 -59.00
N MET A 148 30.43 -13.31 -59.26
CA MET A 148 28.99 -13.23 -58.99
C MET A 148 28.15 -14.09 -59.93
N ILE A 149 28.61 -14.32 -61.17
CA ILE A 149 27.93 -15.19 -62.14
C ILE A 149 27.91 -16.63 -61.63
N ASN A 150 29.04 -17.15 -61.15
CA ASN A 150 29.09 -18.51 -60.59
C ASN A 150 28.22 -18.64 -59.35
N ARG A 151 28.24 -17.63 -58.45
CA ARG A 151 27.36 -17.62 -57.27
C ARG A 151 25.87 -17.63 -57.63
N LEU A 152 25.46 -16.96 -58.70
CA LEU A 152 24.07 -16.95 -59.14
C LEU A 152 23.64 -18.30 -59.72
N ILE A 153 24.56 -19.01 -60.39
CA ILE A 153 24.32 -20.37 -60.93
C ILE A 153 24.26 -21.40 -59.80
N GLU A 154 25.05 -21.23 -58.75
CA GLU A 154 25.12 -22.13 -57.59
C GLU A 154 24.13 -21.79 -56.46
N ALA A 155 23.39 -20.67 -56.56
CA ALA A 155 22.51 -20.18 -55.51
C ALA A 155 21.33 -21.13 -55.24
N LYS A 156 20.97 -21.27 -53.95
CA LYS A 156 19.77 -22.04 -53.56
C LYS A 156 18.50 -21.35 -54.06
N PRO A 157 17.39 -22.09 -54.28
CA PRO A 157 16.12 -21.52 -54.74
C PRO A 157 15.60 -20.34 -53.89
N GLU A 158 15.81 -20.39 -52.57
CA GLU A 158 15.43 -19.33 -51.62
C GLU A 158 16.23 -18.04 -51.82
N GLU A 159 17.52 -18.16 -52.14
CA GLU A 159 18.41 -17.03 -52.42
C GLU A 159 18.12 -16.46 -53.82
N LEU A 160 17.86 -17.34 -54.80
CA LEU A 160 17.47 -16.95 -56.15
C LEU A 160 16.14 -16.20 -56.18
N ARG A 161 15.19 -16.59 -55.33
CA ARG A 161 13.88 -15.95 -55.20
C ARG A 161 13.99 -14.46 -54.89
N VAL A 162 14.94 -14.03 -54.06
CA VAL A 162 15.13 -12.60 -53.74
C VAL A 162 15.50 -11.79 -54.99
N TYR A 163 16.33 -12.35 -55.87
CA TYR A 163 16.69 -11.72 -57.14
C TYR A 163 15.52 -11.67 -58.13
N LEU A 164 14.71 -12.72 -58.17
CA LEU A 164 13.49 -12.78 -59.00
C LEU A 164 12.41 -11.82 -58.50
N GLU A 165 12.22 -11.70 -57.19
CA GLU A 165 11.26 -10.77 -56.56
C GLU A 165 11.65 -9.30 -56.85
N GLU A 166 12.95 -8.98 -56.85
CA GLU A 166 13.45 -7.66 -57.20
C GLU A 166 13.30 -7.37 -58.70
N ALA A 167 13.59 -8.34 -59.57
CA ALA A 167 13.39 -8.22 -61.02
C ALA A 167 11.91 -8.06 -61.40
N ALA A 168 10.99 -8.70 -60.64
CA ALA A 168 9.55 -8.56 -60.81
C ALA A 168 8.98 -7.28 -60.16
N GLY A 169 9.79 -6.51 -59.42
CA GLY A 169 9.36 -5.26 -58.77
C GLY A 169 8.38 -5.43 -57.60
N VAL A 170 8.21 -6.64 -57.08
CA VAL A 170 7.25 -6.94 -55.99
C VAL A 170 7.79 -6.63 -54.59
N SER A 171 9.11 -6.46 -54.45
CA SER A 171 9.79 -6.13 -53.18
C SER A 171 9.19 -4.90 -52.48
N ARG A 172 8.79 -3.87 -53.23
CA ARG A 172 8.21 -2.64 -52.69
C ARG A 172 6.88 -2.88 -51.98
N TYR A 173 6.01 -3.69 -52.56
CA TYR A 173 4.69 -3.98 -51.99
C TYR A 173 4.83 -4.87 -50.75
N LYS A 174 5.78 -5.81 -50.78
CA LYS A 174 6.06 -6.72 -49.67
C LYS A 174 6.58 -5.98 -48.44
N GLU A 175 7.53 -5.05 -48.63
CA GLU A 175 8.07 -4.25 -47.53
C GLU A 175 7.01 -3.30 -46.94
N ARG A 176 6.20 -2.66 -47.78
CA ARG A 176 5.10 -1.79 -47.34
C ARG A 176 4.01 -2.56 -46.57
N ARG A 177 3.69 -3.79 -47.00
CA ARG A 177 2.75 -4.67 -46.29
C ARG A 177 3.29 -5.02 -44.90
N LYS A 178 4.56 -5.43 -44.81
CA LYS A 178 5.20 -5.79 -43.54
C LYS A 178 5.22 -4.61 -42.56
N GLU A 179 5.54 -3.41 -43.03
CA GLU A 179 5.51 -2.20 -42.20
C GLU A 179 4.09 -1.89 -41.70
N THR A 180 3.09 -2.02 -42.57
CA THR A 180 1.68 -1.79 -42.19
C THR A 180 1.20 -2.82 -41.18
N GLU A 181 1.57 -4.09 -41.36
CA GLU A 181 1.24 -5.17 -40.43
C GLU A 181 1.88 -4.96 -39.05
N SER A 182 3.14 -4.52 -39.01
CA SER A 182 3.80 -4.16 -37.75
C SER A 182 3.07 -3.03 -37.04
N ARG A 183 2.73 -1.95 -37.76
CA ARG A 183 1.98 -0.82 -37.16
C ARG A 183 0.62 -1.24 -36.62
N LEU A 184 -0.08 -2.14 -37.32
CA LEU A 184 -1.37 -2.66 -36.87
C LEU A 184 -1.24 -3.49 -35.59
N ARG A 185 -0.20 -4.32 -35.48
CA ARG A 185 0.09 -5.06 -34.25
C ARG A 185 0.37 -4.11 -33.09
N ASP A 186 1.25 -3.13 -33.30
CA ASP A 186 1.58 -2.13 -32.27
C ASP A 186 0.32 -1.37 -31.81
N THR A 187 -0.58 -1.01 -32.73
CA THR A 187 -1.85 -0.36 -32.35
C THR A 187 -2.78 -1.27 -31.56
N ASN A 188 -2.82 -2.57 -31.88
CA ASN A 188 -3.67 -3.52 -31.18
C ASN A 188 -3.16 -3.78 -29.76
N GLU A 189 -1.84 -3.88 -29.58
CA GLU A 189 -1.21 -3.97 -28.26
C GLU A 189 -1.50 -2.73 -27.41
N ASN A 190 -1.48 -1.53 -28.01
CA ASN A 190 -1.86 -0.31 -27.32
C ASN A 190 -3.34 -0.28 -26.91
N LEU A 191 -4.25 -0.85 -27.71
CA LEU A 191 -5.67 -0.95 -27.36
C LEU A 191 -5.89 -1.90 -26.18
N VAL A 192 -5.25 -3.08 -26.19
CA VAL A 192 -5.31 -4.02 -25.06
C VAL A 192 -4.84 -3.35 -23.77
N ARG A 193 -3.75 -2.58 -23.83
CA ARG A 193 -3.27 -1.83 -22.67
C ARG A 193 -4.26 -0.77 -22.18
N LEU A 194 -4.98 -0.10 -23.08
CA LEU A 194 -6.02 0.86 -22.70
C LEU A 194 -7.21 0.16 -22.04
N GLU A 195 -7.60 -1.02 -22.51
CA GLU A 195 -8.65 -1.83 -21.90
C GLU A 195 -8.27 -2.25 -20.46
N ASP A 196 -7.02 -2.66 -20.23
CA ASP A 196 -6.52 -2.97 -18.88
C ASP A 196 -6.59 -1.75 -17.95
N ILE A 197 -6.17 -0.58 -18.43
CA ILE A 197 -6.23 0.68 -17.66
C ILE A 197 -7.67 1.07 -17.35
N LEU A 198 -8.59 0.88 -18.31
CA LEU A 198 -10.01 1.16 -18.08
C LEU A 198 -10.61 0.25 -17.01
N GLN A 199 -10.32 -1.05 -17.05
CA GLN A 199 -10.77 -1.98 -16.01
C GLN A 199 -10.22 -1.63 -14.62
N GLU A 200 -8.95 -1.22 -14.54
CA GLU A 200 -8.36 -0.77 -13.28
C GLU A 200 -9.06 0.50 -12.75
N LEU A 201 -9.30 1.49 -13.63
CA LEU A 201 -9.99 2.72 -13.28
C LEU A 201 -11.44 2.48 -12.85
N GLU A 202 -12.16 1.56 -13.49
CA GLU A 202 -13.52 1.17 -13.08
C GLU A 202 -13.55 0.58 -11.66
N GLN A 203 -12.57 -0.28 -11.34
CA GLN A 203 -12.45 -0.83 -9.98
C GLN A 203 -12.11 0.25 -8.94
N GLN A 204 -11.24 1.20 -9.30
CA GLN A 204 -10.92 2.33 -8.43
C GLN A 204 -12.14 3.23 -8.21
N LEU A 205 -12.91 3.48 -9.26
CA LEU A 205 -14.11 4.31 -9.22
C LEU A 205 -15.20 3.68 -8.33
N ALA A 206 -15.44 2.37 -8.46
CA ALA A 206 -16.37 1.65 -7.59
C ALA A 206 -15.98 1.73 -6.10
N ARG A 207 -14.68 1.66 -5.78
CA ARG A 207 -14.19 1.85 -4.40
C ARG A 207 -14.43 3.27 -3.91
N LEU A 208 -14.16 4.27 -4.75
CA LEU A 208 -14.36 5.68 -4.41
C LEU A 208 -15.83 6.04 -4.22
N GLU A 209 -16.75 5.42 -4.97
CA GLU A 209 -18.19 5.60 -4.78
C GLU A 209 -18.65 5.12 -3.40
N VAL A 210 -18.22 3.92 -2.99
CA VAL A 210 -18.53 3.38 -1.65
C VAL A 210 -17.95 4.29 -0.55
N GLN A 211 -16.72 4.76 -0.71
CA GLN A 211 -16.10 5.69 0.24
C GLN A 211 -16.85 7.03 0.30
N ALA A 212 -17.29 7.57 -0.84
CA ALA A 212 -18.05 8.80 -0.90
C ALA A 212 -19.42 8.66 -0.21
N GLU A 213 -20.08 7.51 -0.35
CA GLU A 213 -21.35 7.22 0.32
C GLU A 213 -21.18 7.13 1.84
N ILE A 214 -20.16 6.41 2.32
CA ILE A 214 -19.83 6.33 3.75
C ILE A 214 -19.50 7.72 4.31
N ALA A 215 -18.71 8.53 3.60
CA ALA A 215 -18.37 9.87 4.02
C ALA A 215 -19.60 10.80 4.09
N ARG A 216 -20.57 10.60 3.20
CA ARG A 216 -21.84 11.35 3.19
C ARG A 216 -22.69 10.97 4.40
N GLN A 217 -22.87 9.67 4.67
CA GLN A 217 -23.58 9.17 5.84
C GLN A 217 -22.93 9.64 7.15
N TYR A 218 -21.58 9.65 7.21
CA TYR A 218 -20.86 10.17 8.36
C TYR A 218 -21.14 11.66 8.59
N ARG A 219 -21.11 12.49 7.54
CA ARG A 219 -21.46 13.91 7.64
C ARG A 219 -22.89 14.12 8.11
N ASP A 220 -23.84 13.37 7.56
CA ASP A 220 -25.25 13.48 7.96
C ASP A 220 -25.46 13.12 9.43
N LEU A 221 -24.80 12.05 9.91
CA LEU A 221 -24.81 11.65 11.32
C LEU A 221 -24.11 12.65 12.22
N GLN A 222 -23.01 13.25 11.78
CA GLN A 222 -22.29 14.29 12.51
C GLN A 222 -23.18 15.54 12.67
N ASP A 223 -23.81 16.00 11.59
CA ASP A 223 -24.74 17.13 11.60
C ASP A 223 -25.95 16.85 12.51
N GLU A 224 -26.48 15.62 12.50
CA GLU A 224 -27.57 15.23 13.39
C GLU A 224 -27.10 15.19 14.87
N GLY A 225 -25.89 14.70 15.11
CA GLY A 225 -25.23 14.70 16.41
C GLY A 225 -25.06 16.11 16.98
N GLU A 226 -24.52 17.03 16.18
CA GLU A 226 -24.35 18.44 16.56
C GLU A 226 -25.69 19.11 16.86
N LYS A 227 -26.72 18.90 16.02
CA LYS A 227 -28.07 19.41 16.27
C LYS A 227 -28.65 18.90 17.59
N LYS A 228 -28.52 17.60 17.88
CA LYS A 228 -28.97 17.01 19.16
C LYS A 228 -28.19 17.56 20.33
N GLN A 229 -26.89 17.76 20.18
CA GLN A 229 -26.05 18.35 21.21
C GLN A 229 -26.47 19.80 21.50
N HIS A 230 -26.68 20.62 20.47
CA HIS A 230 -27.22 21.98 20.62
C HIS A 230 -28.59 21.99 21.32
N ALA A 231 -29.49 21.07 20.95
CA ALA A 231 -30.79 20.93 21.62
C ALA A 231 -30.64 20.57 23.11
N LEU A 232 -29.71 19.68 23.46
CA LEU A 232 -29.41 19.32 24.85
C LEU A 232 -28.87 20.52 25.64
N TRP A 233 -27.93 21.29 25.05
CA TRP A 233 -27.39 22.49 25.69
C TRP A 233 -28.47 23.53 25.94
N TRP A 234 -29.35 23.76 24.95
CA TRP A 234 -30.48 24.65 25.09
C TRP A 234 -31.44 24.21 26.21
N LEU A 235 -31.75 22.91 26.30
CA LEU A 235 -32.58 22.37 27.37
C LEU A 235 -31.92 22.53 28.76
N ARG A 236 -30.61 22.27 28.86
CA ARG A 236 -29.85 22.48 30.10
C ARG A 236 -29.85 23.93 30.54
N GLU A 237 -29.65 24.86 29.59
CA GLU A 237 -29.76 26.30 29.87
C GLU A 237 -31.15 26.67 30.37
N GLN A 238 -32.21 26.15 29.72
CA GLN A 238 -33.59 26.42 30.12
C GLN A 238 -33.88 25.91 31.53
N ASN A 239 -33.43 24.69 31.86
CA ASN A 239 -33.57 24.12 33.20
C ASN A 239 -32.79 24.93 34.24
N ALA A 240 -31.55 25.31 33.95
CA ALA A 240 -30.75 26.14 34.85
C ALA A 240 -31.38 27.51 35.08
N ARG A 241 -31.95 28.14 34.03
CA ARG A 241 -32.71 29.39 34.18
C ARG A 241 -33.97 29.21 35.03
N GLN A 242 -34.63 28.05 34.94
CA GLN A 242 -35.80 27.75 35.76
C GLN A 242 -35.42 27.56 37.23
N GLU A 243 -34.37 26.80 37.51
CA GLU A 243 -33.80 26.64 38.86
C GLU A 243 -33.35 27.98 39.44
N GLN A 244 -32.66 28.81 38.65
CA GLN A 244 -32.25 30.15 39.06
C GLN A 244 -33.47 30.99 39.48
N ARG A 245 -34.57 30.95 38.71
CA ARG A 245 -35.81 31.65 39.06
C ARG A 245 -36.44 31.12 40.34
N GLN A 246 -36.45 29.80 40.55
CA GLN A 246 -36.97 29.18 41.77
C GLN A 246 -36.16 29.60 42.99
N HIS A 247 -34.82 29.57 42.89
CA HIS A 247 -33.94 30.01 43.97
C HIS A 247 -34.05 31.52 44.23
N ALA A 248 -34.16 32.34 43.19
CA ALA A 248 -34.39 33.78 43.36
C ALA A 248 -35.69 34.06 44.14
N LEU A 249 -36.79 33.37 43.79
CA LEU A 249 -38.05 33.47 44.51
C LEU A 249 -37.91 33.02 45.98
N ALA A 250 -37.20 31.91 46.22
CA ALA A 250 -36.97 31.41 47.58
C ALA A 250 -36.14 32.38 48.43
N ILE A 251 -35.12 33.02 47.83
CA ILE A 251 -34.32 34.06 48.48
C ILE A 251 -35.19 35.26 48.82
N GLU A 252 -36.03 35.73 47.89
CA GLU A 252 -36.95 36.84 48.12
C GLU A 252 -37.91 36.53 49.29
N GLN A 253 -38.52 35.34 49.29
CA GLN A 253 -39.39 34.89 50.38
C GLN A 253 -38.65 34.82 51.73
N ALA A 254 -37.42 34.31 51.74
CA ALA A 254 -36.60 34.25 52.95
C ALA A 254 -36.22 35.65 53.46
N GLN A 255 -35.90 36.58 52.55
CA GLN A 255 -35.65 37.99 52.90
C GLN A 255 -36.88 38.64 53.52
N THR A 256 -38.05 38.47 52.90
CA THR A 256 -39.31 38.99 53.46
C THR A 256 -39.61 38.38 54.84
N ALA A 257 -39.33 37.09 55.04
CA ALA A 257 -39.52 36.43 56.34
C ALA A 257 -38.56 36.97 57.41
N VAL A 258 -37.30 37.24 57.06
CA VAL A 258 -36.31 37.86 57.96
C VAL A 258 -36.72 39.30 58.29
N GLU A 259 -37.18 40.08 57.32
CA GLU A 259 -37.71 41.43 57.54
C GLU A 259 -38.93 41.43 58.47
N ALA A 260 -39.86 40.50 58.27
CA ALA A 260 -41.01 40.31 59.15
C ALA A 260 -40.58 39.95 60.59
N ALA A 261 -39.65 39.01 60.75
CA ALA A 261 -39.12 38.62 62.06
C ALA A 261 -38.38 39.78 62.76
N MET A 262 -37.63 40.59 62.02
CA MET A 262 -36.98 41.80 62.55
C MET A 262 -38.01 42.86 62.98
N ALA A 263 -39.08 43.05 62.20
CA ALA A 263 -40.17 43.94 62.56
C ALA A 263 -40.88 43.47 63.84
N ASP A 264 -41.15 42.18 63.95
CA ASP A 264 -41.72 41.57 65.16
C ASP A 264 -40.79 41.74 66.36
N MET A 265 -39.50 41.43 66.22
CA MET A 265 -38.50 41.64 67.27
C MET A 265 -38.50 43.10 67.75
N ARG A 266 -38.40 44.07 66.84
CA ARG A 266 -38.45 45.50 67.18
C ARG A 266 -39.75 45.89 67.87
N SER A 267 -40.88 45.31 67.46
CA SER A 267 -42.17 45.55 68.12
C SER A 267 -42.19 45.02 69.55
N THR A 268 -41.58 43.84 69.78
CA THR A 268 -41.47 43.24 71.11
C THR A 268 -40.51 44.00 72.00
N GLU A 269 -39.39 44.49 71.47
CA GLU A 269 -38.45 45.37 72.18
C GLU A 269 -39.12 46.68 72.58
N ALA A 270 -39.87 47.32 71.67
CA ALA A 270 -40.63 48.53 71.97
C ALA A 270 -41.70 48.28 73.05
N ARG A 271 -42.37 47.13 73.01
CA ARG A 271 -43.34 46.74 74.05
C ARG A 271 -42.66 46.46 75.40
N LEU A 272 -41.49 45.82 75.40
CA LEU A 272 -40.70 45.57 76.61
C LEU A 272 -40.26 46.89 77.24
N GLU A 273 -39.79 47.84 76.43
CA GLU A 273 -39.36 49.14 76.92
C GLU A 273 -40.53 49.95 77.48
N ALA A 274 -41.70 49.91 76.82
CA ALA A 274 -42.93 50.51 77.37
C ALA A 274 -43.34 49.88 78.71
N LEU A 275 -43.20 48.56 78.86
CA LEU A 275 -43.44 47.86 80.13
C LEU A 275 -42.44 48.24 81.22
N ARG A 276 -41.16 48.39 80.89
CA ARG A 276 -40.12 48.88 81.82
C ARG A 276 -40.42 50.30 82.27
N GLN A 277 -40.82 51.17 81.35
CA GLN A 277 -41.20 52.53 81.68
C GLN A 277 -42.41 52.54 82.63
N ALA A 278 -43.44 51.74 82.34
CA ALA A 278 -44.59 51.60 83.22
C ALA A 278 -44.22 51.04 84.61
N GLN A 279 -43.25 50.13 84.69
CA GLN A 279 -42.73 49.61 85.96
C GLN A 279 -41.99 50.70 86.75
N LEU A 280 -41.18 51.53 86.10
CA LEU A 280 -40.51 52.67 86.72
C LEU A 280 -41.54 53.67 87.26
N ASP A 281 -42.54 54.03 86.45
CA ASP A 281 -43.61 54.95 86.85
C ASP A 281 -44.40 54.43 88.08
N GLN A 282 -44.69 53.12 88.12
CA GLN A 282 -45.32 52.47 89.28
C GLN A 282 -44.41 52.46 90.52
N THR A 283 -43.11 52.22 90.32
CA THR A 283 -42.12 52.24 91.41
C THR A 283 -42.00 53.65 91.99
N ASP A 284 -41.95 54.68 91.16
CA ASP A 284 -41.96 56.09 91.57
C ASP A 284 -43.26 56.46 92.30
N ALA A 285 -44.41 55.94 91.86
CA ALA A 285 -45.68 56.14 92.56
C ALA A 285 -45.66 55.51 93.97
N VAL A 286 -45.11 54.30 94.11
CA VAL A 286 -44.92 53.64 95.41
C VAL A 286 -43.95 54.43 96.29
N GLN A 287 -42.82 54.89 95.75
CA GLN A 287 -41.86 55.70 96.49
C GLN A 287 -42.47 57.03 96.96
N LYS A 288 -43.27 57.70 96.12
CA LYS A 288 -44.03 58.91 96.49
C LYS A 288 -45.04 58.62 97.61
N ALA A 289 -45.77 57.52 97.53
CA ALA A 289 -46.72 57.12 98.57
C ALA A 289 -46.01 56.80 99.90
N GLN A 290 -44.85 56.11 99.85
CA GLN A 290 -44.01 55.88 101.03
C GLN A 290 -43.48 57.19 101.61
N ALA A 291 -43.01 58.11 100.77
CA ALA A 291 -42.55 59.42 101.21
C ALA A 291 -43.68 60.22 101.90
N GLN A 292 -44.90 60.18 101.37
CA GLN A 292 -46.08 60.79 102.02
C GLN A 292 -46.39 60.12 103.37
N LEU A 293 -46.29 58.79 103.46
CA LEU A 293 -46.48 58.06 104.72
C LEU A 293 -45.43 58.46 105.76
N TYR A 294 -44.16 58.60 105.37
CA TYR A 294 -43.09 59.14 106.23
C TYR A 294 -43.32 60.60 106.62
N GLN A 295 -43.82 61.45 105.71
CA GLN A 295 -44.20 62.84 106.02
C GLN A 295 -45.34 62.89 107.06
N HIS A 296 -46.36 62.04 106.92
CA HIS A 296 -47.43 61.95 107.91
C HIS A 296 -46.92 61.40 109.26
N ALA A 297 -46.02 60.40 109.26
CA ALA A 297 -45.42 59.88 110.48
C ALA A 297 -44.57 60.93 111.22
N THR A 298 -43.79 61.72 110.48
CA THR A 298 -42.99 62.82 111.04
C THR A 298 -43.86 63.99 111.52
N ALA A 299 -44.99 64.26 110.87
CA ALA A 299 -45.96 65.25 111.33
C ALA A 299 -46.62 64.83 112.65
N VAL A 300 -46.96 63.55 112.82
CA VAL A 300 -47.46 62.99 114.09
C VAL A 300 -46.42 63.18 115.21
N ASN A 301 -45.16 62.83 114.96
CA ASN A 301 -44.07 63.03 115.94
C ASN A 301 -43.83 64.50 116.29
N LYS A 302 -43.99 65.43 115.34
CA LYS A 302 -43.91 66.88 115.60
C LYS A 302 -45.04 67.39 116.48
N ILE A 303 -46.28 66.95 116.23
CA ILE A 303 -47.44 67.36 117.04
C ILE A 303 -47.29 66.83 118.49
N GLU A 304 -46.74 65.64 118.69
CA GLU A 304 -46.43 65.11 120.03
C GLU A 304 -45.33 65.91 120.76
N ALA A 305 -44.30 66.37 120.03
CA ALA A 305 -43.24 67.21 120.58
C ALA A 305 -43.71 68.64 120.92
N GLU A 306 -44.62 69.20 120.12
CA GLU A 306 -45.22 70.53 120.34
C GLU A 306 -46.12 70.56 121.60
N ILE A 307 -46.81 69.45 121.92
CA ILE A 307 -47.57 69.29 123.18
C ILE A 307 -46.63 69.32 124.40
N HIS A 308 -45.38 68.86 124.28
CA HIS A 308 -44.39 68.86 125.37
C HIS A 308 -43.72 70.23 125.54
N HIS A 309 -43.41 70.92 124.44
CA HIS A 309 -42.76 72.24 124.46
C HIS A 309 -43.68 73.39 124.91
N ALA A 310 -45.00 73.30 124.67
CA ALA A 310 -45.95 74.30 125.13
C ALA A 310 -46.06 74.38 126.68
N LYS A 311 -45.63 73.34 127.41
CA LYS A 311 -45.70 73.27 128.88
C LYS A 311 -44.50 73.92 129.60
N THR A 312 -43.38 74.13 128.92
CA THR A 312 -42.11 74.60 129.51
C THR A 312 -41.74 76.03 129.12
N ALA A 313 -42.33 76.58 128.06
CA ALA A 313 -42.06 77.94 127.57
C ALA A 313 -42.71 79.06 128.40
N GLN A 314 -43.72 78.76 129.24
CA GLN A 314 -44.48 79.78 129.99
C GLN A 314 -43.73 80.38 131.21
N GLN A 315 -42.62 79.80 131.66
CA GLN A 315 -41.91 80.21 132.89
C GLN A 315 -40.63 81.05 132.69
N ARG A 316 -40.14 81.25 131.46
CA ARG A 316 -38.81 81.86 131.21
C ARG A 316 -38.81 83.31 130.72
N LEU A 317 -39.96 83.90 130.40
CA LEU A 317 -40.03 85.20 129.71
C LEU A 317 -40.15 86.44 130.62
N GLU A 318 -40.25 86.29 131.94
CA GLU A 318 -40.43 87.43 132.87
C GLU A 318 -39.11 88.10 133.37
N GLN A 319 -37.93 87.49 133.17
CA GLN A 319 -36.68 87.98 133.79
C GLN A 319 -35.75 88.82 132.90
N ARG A 320 -36.03 88.99 131.61
CA ARG A 320 -35.06 89.61 130.66
C ARG A 320 -35.19 91.15 130.51
N GLN A 321 -36.20 91.79 131.12
CA GLN A 321 -36.52 93.19 130.83
C GLN A 321 -35.78 94.24 131.69
N GLN A 322 -35.04 93.85 132.74
CA GLN A 322 -34.42 94.79 133.70
C GLN A 322 -32.95 95.16 133.40
N GLN A 323 -32.31 94.58 132.36
CA GLN A 323 -30.85 94.68 132.18
C GLN A 323 -30.35 95.86 131.32
N LEU A 324 -31.23 96.64 130.68
CA LEU A 324 -30.84 97.62 129.66
C LEU A 324 -30.59 99.06 130.17
N GLN A 325 -30.55 99.30 131.48
CA GLN A 325 -30.25 100.64 132.04
C GLN A 325 -28.75 100.89 132.37
N ALA A 326 -27.86 99.91 132.15
CA ALA A 326 -26.45 99.98 132.60
C ALA A 326 -25.42 100.44 131.53
N GLN A 327 -25.83 100.69 130.28
CA GLN A 327 -24.92 100.95 129.16
C GLN A 327 -24.24 102.35 129.16
N GLN A 328 -24.48 103.20 130.16
CA GLN A 328 -23.86 104.54 130.22
C GLN A 328 -22.39 104.52 130.72
N LEU A 329 -21.89 103.37 131.20
CA LEU A 329 -20.50 103.17 131.66
C LEU A 329 -19.56 102.64 130.54
N GLU A 330 -20.12 102.30 129.37
CA GLU A 330 -19.51 101.47 128.31
C GLU A 330 -18.45 102.21 127.47
N TRP A 331 -18.53 103.54 127.37
CA TRP A 331 -17.63 104.34 126.51
C TRP A 331 -16.21 104.56 127.05
N GLN A 332 -15.92 104.13 128.29
CA GLN A 332 -14.55 104.12 128.84
C GLN A 332 -13.85 102.76 128.70
N GLN A 333 -14.59 101.68 128.41
CA GLN A 333 -14.06 100.32 128.19
C GLN A 333 -13.58 100.08 126.74
N LEU A 334 -14.16 100.78 125.76
CA LEU A 334 -13.79 100.65 124.33
C LEU A 334 -12.30 100.93 124.02
N ARG A 335 -11.57 101.60 124.93
CA ARG A 335 -10.16 101.95 124.76
C ARG A 335 -9.18 100.83 125.12
N THR A 336 -9.54 99.92 126.02
CA THR A 336 -8.67 98.81 126.45
C THR A 336 -8.83 97.57 125.56
N ASP A 337 -9.97 97.43 124.90
CA ASP A 337 -10.27 96.22 124.11
C ASP A 337 -9.59 96.24 122.71
N SER A 338 -9.39 97.43 122.13
CA SER A 338 -8.79 97.59 120.79
C SER A 338 -7.29 97.23 120.73
N SER A 339 -6.55 97.27 121.86
CA SER A 339 -5.12 96.89 121.89
C SER A 339 -4.88 95.39 121.96
N HIS A 340 -5.82 94.62 122.54
CA HIS A 340 -5.67 93.17 122.66
C HIS A 340 -6.05 92.43 121.36
N GLU A 341 -6.99 92.98 120.60
CA GLU A 341 -7.41 92.42 119.30
C GLU A 341 -6.31 92.52 118.22
N LEU A 342 -5.36 93.45 118.38
CA LEU A 342 -4.27 93.68 117.43
C LEU A 342 -3.12 92.66 117.58
N GLU A 343 -2.80 92.24 118.80
CA GLU A 343 -1.82 91.17 119.06
C GLU A 343 -2.32 89.82 118.51
N LEU A 344 -3.59 89.47 118.74
CA LEU A 344 -4.16 88.20 118.27
C LEU A 344 -4.14 88.06 116.73
N LYS A 345 -4.28 89.17 115.99
CA LYS A 345 -4.25 89.15 114.51
C LYS A 345 -2.84 89.16 113.91
N GLN A 346 -1.83 89.57 114.67
CA GLN A 346 -0.42 89.43 114.26
C GLN A 346 0.03 87.96 114.36
N ASP A 347 -0.37 87.27 115.43
CA ASP A 347 -0.07 85.83 115.59
C ASP A 347 -0.73 84.96 114.51
N GLU A 348 -1.99 85.25 114.12
CA GLU A 348 -2.66 84.55 113.01
C GLU A 348 -1.93 84.74 111.66
N LEU A 349 -1.25 85.86 111.45
CA LEU A 349 -0.55 86.16 110.20
C LEU A 349 0.71 85.32 110.03
N GLU A 350 1.48 85.15 111.12
CA GLU A 350 2.67 84.31 111.12
C GLU A 350 2.32 82.82 110.92
N GLU A 351 1.20 82.35 111.47
CA GLU A 351 0.71 80.99 111.26
C GLU A 351 0.33 80.69 109.80
N PHE A 352 -0.33 81.63 109.11
CA PHE A 352 -0.65 81.47 107.69
C PHE A 352 0.60 81.52 106.78
N ALA A 353 1.59 82.34 107.12
CA ALA A 353 2.84 82.43 106.36
C ALA A 353 3.62 81.09 106.39
N LEU A 354 3.76 80.49 107.58
CA LEU A 354 4.47 79.22 107.78
C LEU A 354 3.81 78.07 107.00
N ARG A 355 2.47 77.98 107.05
CA ARG A 355 1.71 76.94 106.33
C ARG A 355 1.81 77.06 104.81
N ASN A 356 1.95 78.28 104.28
CA ASN A 356 2.09 78.49 102.84
C ASN A 356 3.47 78.04 102.33
N GLU A 357 4.53 78.30 103.10
CA GLU A 357 5.90 77.83 102.78
C GLU A 357 5.98 76.30 102.80
N GLU A 358 5.33 75.63 103.76
CA GLU A 358 5.22 74.17 103.78
C GLU A 358 4.47 73.60 102.57
N ALA A 359 3.40 74.27 102.11
CA ALA A 359 2.63 73.87 100.93
C ALA A 359 3.43 74.02 99.62
N LEU A 360 4.21 75.11 99.49
CA LEU A 360 5.10 75.33 98.34
C LEU A 360 6.24 74.30 98.28
N GLY A 361 6.83 73.93 99.42
CA GLY A 361 7.84 72.86 99.48
C GLY A 361 7.31 71.51 99.01
N ARG A 362 6.06 71.16 99.37
CA ARG A 362 5.40 69.92 98.91
C ARG A 362 5.05 69.94 97.42
N LEU A 363 4.76 71.12 96.86
CA LEU A 363 4.51 71.29 95.42
C LEU A 363 5.75 71.02 94.58
N GLU A 364 6.90 71.56 94.98
CA GLU A 364 8.17 71.33 94.30
C GLU A 364 8.57 69.84 94.32
N GLU A 365 8.37 69.16 95.45
CA GLU A 365 8.63 67.72 95.58
C GLU A 365 7.74 66.89 94.65
N CYS A 366 6.44 67.24 94.54
CA CYS A 366 5.52 66.57 93.61
C CYS A 366 5.88 66.82 92.13
N GLN A 367 6.30 68.04 91.78
CA GLN A 367 6.72 68.39 90.42
C GLN A 367 8.00 67.65 90.00
N GLN A 368 8.98 67.51 90.91
CA GLN A 368 10.21 66.75 90.62
C GLN A 368 9.95 65.26 90.38
N ARG A 369 8.91 64.70 91.01
CA ARG A 369 8.48 63.30 90.81
C ARG A 369 7.69 63.07 89.52
N LEU A 370 7.07 64.10 88.94
CA LEU A 370 6.24 63.99 87.74
C LEU A 370 7.06 63.76 86.46
N ASN A 371 8.12 64.57 86.26
CA ASN A 371 8.97 64.52 85.06
C ASN A 371 9.56 63.13 84.71
N PRO A 372 10.15 62.35 85.64
CA PRO A 372 10.68 61.04 85.31
C PRO A 372 9.59 60.04 84.88
N LEU A 373 8.38 60.13 85.45
CA LEU A 373 7.26 59.25 85.12
C LEU A 373 6.66 59.55 83.74
N GLU A 374 6.55 60.82 83.35
CA GLU A 374 6.13 61.20 81.99
C GLU A 374 7.14 60.70 80.93
N SER A 375 8.44 60.79 81.22
CA SER A 375 9.49 60.24 80.34
C SER A 375 9.48 58.70 80.24
N ALA A 376 8.97 58.02 81.27
CA ALA A 376 8.82 56.57 81.30
C ALA A 376 7.58 56.13 80.51
N GLN A 377 6.49 56.89 80.58
CA GLN A 377 5.28 56.69 79.78
C GLN A 377 5.58 56.79 78.28
N ASP A 378 6.30 57.82 77.83
CA ASP A 378 6.66 58.00 76.41
C ASP A 378 7.54 56.85 75.88
N ARG A 379 8.46 56.33 76.71
CA ARG A 379 9.30 55.18 76.35
C ARG A 379 8.47 53.91 76.23
N ALA A 380 7.55 53.67 77.16
CA ALA A 380 6.68 52.50 77.12
C ALA A 380 5.69 52.54 75.93
N LEU A 381 5.20 53.71 75.54
CA LEU A 381 4.37 53.89 74.34
C LEU A 381 5.12 53.52 73.05
N LYS A 382 6.37 53.98 72.88
CA LYS A 382 7.20 53.65 71.71
C LYS A 382 7.54 52.16 71.63
N GLU A 383 7.85 51.53 72.77
CA GLU A 383 8.14 50.10 72.82
C GLU A 383 6.91 49.27 72.45
N LYS A 384 5.72 49.70 72.88
CA LYS A 384 4.44 49.07 72.48
C LYS A 384 4.20 49.17 70.97
N GLU A 385 4.41 50.33 70.36
CA GLU A 385 4.25 50.51 68.90
C GLU A 385 5.21 49.58 68.12
N HIS A 386 6.48 49.50 68.55
CA HIS A 386 7.47 48.62 67.95
C HIS A 386 7.09 47.12 68.07
N LEU A 387 6.57 46.69 69.22
CA LEU A 387 6.06 45.33 69.40
C LEU A 387 4.85 45.05 68.50
N GLN A 388 3.94 46.02 68.32
CA GLN A 388 2.79 45.88 67.43
C GLN A 388 3.21 45.71 65.96
N GLU A 389 4.20 46.46 65.49
CA GLU A 389 4.75 46.29 64.14
C GLU A 389 5.35 44.89 63.92
N ARG A 390 6.13 44.41 64.90
CA ARG A 390 6.73 43.06 64.85
C ARG A 390 5.66 41.96 64.85
N ILE A 391 4.64 42.08 65.70
CA ILE A 391 3.49 41.15 65.73
C ILE A 391 2.81 41.09 64.35
N GLN A 392 2.61 42.25 63.70
CA GLN A 392 1.98 42.31 62.38
C GLN A 392 2.85 41.65 61.29
N GLN A 393 4.17 41.86 61.32
CA GLN A 393 5.10 41.20 60.40
C GLN A 393 5.10 39.67 60.60
N THR A 394 5.18 39.19 61.84
CA THR A 394 5.14 37.75 62.14
C THR A 394 3.81 37.13 61.70
N ARG A 395 2.68 37.81 61.89
CA ARG A 395 1.37 37.36 61.37
C ARG A 395 1.36 37.24 59.85
N GLN A 396 1.99 38.16 59.12
CA GLN A 396 2.13 38.07 57.67
C GLN A 396 3.00 36.87 57.25
N HIS A 397 4.10 36.60 57.95
CA HIS A 397 4.93 35.41 57.69
C HIS A 397 4.17 34.10 57.93
N ILE A 398 3.38 34.00 59.01
CA ILE A 398 2.50 32.85 59.28
C ILE A 398 1.47 32.68 58.16
N ALA A 399 0.86 33.77 57.69
CA ALA A 399 -0.11 33.72 56.59
C ALA A 399 0.52 33.21 55.29
N LEU A 400 1.72 33.68 54.93
CA LEU A 400 2.47 33.20 53.76
C LEU A 400 2.85 31.71 53.88
N ALA A 401 3.34 31.28 55.05
CA ALA A 401 3.65 29.87 55.30
C ALA A 401 2.40 28.98 55.19
N THR A 402 1.27 29.46 55.72
CA THR A 402 -0.03 28.76 55.64
C THR A 402 -0.55 28.67 54.20
N GLN A 403 -0.38 29.73 53.40
CA GLN A 403 -0.72 29.70 51.98
C GLN A 403 0.15 28.69 51.22
N ARG A 404 1.47 28.69 51.45
CA ARG A 404 2.39 27.70 50.86
C ARG A 404 1.99 26.27 51.21
N LEU A 405 1.67 26.02 52.49
CA LEU A 405 1.20 24.73 52.98
C LEU A 405 -0.06 24.26 52.23
N SER A 406 -1.07 25.13 52.13
CA SER A 406 -2.32 24.81 51.43
C SER A 406 -2.09 24.51 49.94
N SER A 407 -1.20 25.26 49.28
CA SER A 407 -0.87 25.03 47.87
C SER A 407 -0.15 23.70 47.66
N ALA A 408 0.80 23.33 48.54
CA ALA A 408 1.50 22.06 48.48
C ALA A 408 0.54 20.87 48.69
N GLN A 409 -0.41 20.98 49.62
CA GLN A 409 -1.43 19.96 49.86
C GLN A 409 -2.32 19.73 48.63
N VAL A 410 -2.82 20.81 48.01
CA VAL A 410 -3.64 20.70 46.78
C VAL A 410 -2.85 20.05 45.64
N GLN A 411 -1.57 20.40 45.47
CA GLN A 411 -0.72 19.77 44.45
C GLN A 411 -0.47 18.28 44.71
N GLN A 412 -0.23 17.89 45.98
CA GLN A 412 -0.09 16.48 46.34
C GLN A 412 -1.37 15.68 46.06
N GLU A 413 -2.54 16.21 46.41
CA GLU A 413 -3.82 15.54 46.12
C GLU A 413 -4.05 15.34 44.62
N GLN A 414 -3.75 16.36 43.81
CA GLN A 414 -3.83 16.26 42.34
C GLN A 414 -2.87 15.20 41.78
N LEU A 415 -1.62 15.17 42.26
CA LEU A 415 -0.64 14.17 41.87
C LEU A 415 -1.05 12.76 42.32
N GLN A 416 -1.66 12.62 43.50
CA GLN A 416 -2.17 11.35 44.00
C GLN A 416 -3.33 10.81 43.16
N GLN A 417 -4.27 11.67 42.75
CA GLN A 417 -5.34 11.28 41.84
C GLN A 417 -4.79 10.87 40.47
N ARG A 418 -3.81 11.60 39.92
CA ARG A 418 -3.13 11.21 38.68
C ARG A 418 -2.42 9.87 38.81
N GLN A 419 -1.70 9.64 39.90
CA GLN A 419 -1.03 8.38 40.18
C GLN A 419 -2.01 7.20 40.22
N GLN A 420 -3.15 7.35 40.88
CA GLN A 420 -4.18 6.30 40.94
C GLN A 420 -4.75 5.97 39.56
N ARG A 421 -4.97 6.98 38.70
CA ARG A 421 -5.42 6.77 37.32
C ARG A 421 -4.38 6.00 36.51
N PHE A 422 -3.12 6.45 36.53
CA PHE A 422 -2.06 5.76 35.79
C PHE A 422 -1.73 4.37 36.34
N ALA A 423 -1.87 4.15 37.65
CA ALA A 423 -1.74 2.81 38.25
C ALA A 423 -2.87 1.87 37.79
N ALA A 424 -4.10 2.38 37.68
CA ALA A 424 -5.21 1.63 37.11
C ALA A 424 -4.98 1.31 35.62
N ASP A 425 -4.55 2.29 34.83
CA ASP A 425 -4.20 2.10 33.42
C ASP A 425 -3.09 1.06 33.26
N LEU A 426 -2.05 1.13 34.09
CA LEU A 426 -0.94 0.16 34.10
C LEU A 426 -1.43 -1.24 34.45
N SER A 427 -2.35 -1.39 35.42
CA SER A 427 -2.94 -2.68 35.75
C SER A 427 -3.76 -3.28 34.61
N GLN A 428 -4.51 -2.45 33.87
CA GLN A 428 -5.26 -2.89 32.68
C GLN A 428 -4.31 -3.32 31.55
N LEU A 429 -3.30 -2.50 31.26
CA LEU A 429 -2.28 -2.79 30.24
C LEU A 429 -1.43 -4.04 30.57
N GLN A 430 -1.19 -4.32 31.85
CA GLN A 430 -0.49 -5.53 32.28
C GLN A 430 -1.32 -6.80 32.11
N VAL A 431 -2.64 -6.73 32.30
CA VAL A 431 -3.55 -7.87 32.05
C VAL A 431 -3.65 -8.17 30.56
N GLU A 432 -3.62 -7.14 29.70
CA GLU A 432 -3.63 -7.29 28.24
C GLU A 432 -2.28 -7.76 27.64
N LYS A 433 -1.21 -7.80 28.44
CA LYS A 433 0.16 -8.19 28.03
C LYS A 433 0.28 -9.64 27.50
N HIS A 434 -0.80 -10.41 27.58
CA HIS A 434 -0.91 -11.78 27.09
C HIS A 434 -1.24 -11.92 25.59
N LEU A 435 -1.31 -10.81 24.83
CA LEU A 435 -1.34 -10.87 23.36
C LEU A 435 0.00 -11.37 22.83
N ASP A 436 0.10 -12.68 22.62
CA ASP A 436 1.29 -13.34 22.10
C ASP A 436 1.19 -13.48 20.57
N SER A 437 1.98 -12.69 19.83
CA SER A 437 2.06 -12.76 18.36
C SER A 437 2.92 -13.92 17.87
N SER A 438 3.61 -14.63 18.76
CA SER A 438 4.55 -15.70 18.38
C SER A 438 3.85 -16.91 17.74
N ALA A 439 2.68 -17.30 18.25
CA ALA A 439 1.88 -18.39 17.69
C ALA A 439 1.44 -18.09 16.25
N LEU A 440 0.87 -16.90 16.01
CA LEU A 440 0.49 -16.47 14.66
C LEU A 440 1.68 -16.38 13.71
N LYS A 441 2.85 -15.95 14.19
CA LYS A 441 4.08 -15.92 13.39
C LYS A 441 4.47 -17.32 12.93
N THR A 442 4.40 -18.31 13.82
CA THR A 442 4.72 -19.70 13.47
C THR A 442 3.75 -20.28 12.46
N GLU A 443 2.45 -19.99 12.60
CA GLU A 443 1.43 -20.44 11.64
C GLU A 443 1.63 -19.79 10.26
N TRP A 444 1.92 -18.48 10.22
CA TRP A 444 2.23 -17.76 8.98
C TRP A 444 3.46 -18.35 8.27
N LEU A 445 4.56 -18.58 8.99
CA LEU A 445 5.78 -19.17 8.42
C LEU A 445 5.52 -20.57 7.87
N GLN A 446 4.77 -21.41 8.58
CA GLN A 446 4.39 -22.74 8.09
C GLN A 446 3.51 -22.66 6.83
N ALA A 447 2.59 -21.71 6.76
CA ALA A 447 1.78 -21.49 5.56
C ALA A 447 2.65 -21.03 4.37
N GLN A 448 3.63 -20.16 4.62
CA GLN A 448 4.58 -19.69 3.61
C GLN A 448 5.48 -20.81 3.07
N GLU A 449 5.98 -21.70 3.95
CA GLU A 449 6.73 -22.88 3.53
C GLU A 449 5.90 -23.82 2.65
N ARG A 450 4.62 -24.02 2.99
CA ARG A 450 3.69 -24.82 2.16
C ARG A 450 3.47 -24.19 0.79
N VAL A 451 3.36 -22.87 0.69
CA VAL A 451 3.29 -22.16 -0.59
C VAL A 451 4.55 -22.41 -1.42
N GLY A 452 5.73 -22.30 -0.81
CA GLY A 452 7.01 -22.56 -1.48
C GLY A 452 7.13 -23.99 -2.01
N ALA A 453 6.73 -24.99 -1.20
CA ALA A 453 6.71 -26.39 -1.63
C ALA A 453 5.77 -26.63 -2.82
N GLN A 454 4.59 -25.99 -2.81
CA GLN A 454 3.62 -26.12 -3.89
C GLN A 454 4.07 -25.39 -5.18
N GLN A 455 4.77 -24.26 -5.06
CA GLN A 455 5.40 -23.56 -6.19
C GLN A 455 6.45 -24.42 -6.88
N LEU A 456 7.30 -25.11 -6.11
CA LEU A 456 8.29 -26.05 -6.63
C LEU A 456 7.64 -27.24 -7.35
N SER A 457 6.56 -27.80 -6.79
CA SER A 457 5.78 -28.85 -7.45
C SER A 457 5.21 -28.36 -8.80
N MET A 458 4.64 -27.14 -8.84
CA MET A 458 4.13 -26.55 -10.08
C MET A 458 5.23 -26.34 -11.13
N GLN A 459 6.41 -25.86 -10.74
CA GLN A 459 7.55 -25.73 -11.65
C GLN A 459 7.97 -27.09 -12.24
N THR A 460 7.95 -28.13 -11.43
CA THR A 460 8.32 -29.49 -11.86
C THR A 460 7.32 -30.03 -12.90
N LEU A 461 6.01 -29.82 -12.68
CA LEU A 461 4.96 -30.20 -13.63
C LEU A 461 5.05 -29.44 -14.96
N LEU A 462 5.37 -28.14 -14.92
CA LEU A 462 5.61 -27.32 -16.12
C LEU A 462 6.84 -27.80 -16.92
N GLN A 463 7.91 -28.20 -16.22
CA GLN A 463 9.08 -28.80 -16.87
C GLN A 463 8.72 -30.13 -17.55
N GLN A 464 7.97 -30.99 -16.85
CA GLN A 464 7.50 -32.26 -17.40
C GLN A 464 6.57 -32.08 -18.62
N GLU A 465 5.77 -31.01 -18.66
CA GLU A 465 4.89 -30.74 -19.79
C GLU A 465 5.67 -30.59 -21.10
N SER A 466 6.78 -29.86 -21.08
CA SER A 466 7.59 -29.67 -22.30
C SER A 466 8.16 -30.99 -22.83
N ALA A 467 8.59 -31.89 -21.96
CA ALA A 467 9.06 -33.23 -22.34
C ALA A 467 7.93 -34.10 -22.89
N LEU A 468 6.74 -34.03 -22.29
CA LEU A 468 5.55 -34.77 -22.77
C LEU A 468 5.03 -34.24 -24.11
N GLN A 469 5.05 -32.92 -24.34
CA GLN A 469 4.69 -32.32 -25.62
C GLN A 469 5.65 -32.78 -26.73
N GLN A 470 6.96 -32.80 -26.47
CA GLN A 470 7.94 -33.33 -27.43
C GLN A 470 7.71 -34.83 -27.72
N ALA A 471 7.43 -35.64 -26.68
CA ALA A 471 7.11 -37.05 -26.88
C ALA A 471 5.81 -37.26 -27.68
N GLN A 472 4.80 -36.41 -27.49
CA GLN A 472 3.56 -36.44 -28.29
C GLN A 472 3.85 -36.10 -29.76
N GLU A 473 4.61 -35.04 -30.03
CA GLU A 473 4.96 -34.66 -31.40
C GLU A 473 5.76 -35.76 -32.12
N GLN A 474 6.74 -36.37 -31.44
CA GLN A 474 7.52 -37.49 -31.98
C GLN A 474 6.65 -38.71 -32.29
N THR A 475 5.78 -39.10 -31.36
CA THR A 475 4.90 -40.27 -31.57
C THR A 475 3.86 -40.03 -32.68
N GLN A 476 3.36 -38.79 -32.83
CA GLN A 476 2.48 -38.41 -33.95
C GLN A 476 3.21 -38.40 -35.29
N GLN A 477 4.45 -37.93 -35.35
CA GLN A 477 5.27 -37.99 -36.57
C GLN A 477 5.50 -39.44 -37.00
N ILE A 478 5.89 -40.32 -36.06
CA ILE A 478 6.06 -41.74 -36.32
C ILE A 478 4.75 -42.36 -36.83
N LEU A 479 3.61 -42.07 -36.19
CA LEU A 479 2.31 -42.57 -36.65
C LEU A 479 2.02 -42.15 -38.09
N HIS A 480 2.20 -40.87 -38.44
CA HIS A 480 1.98 -40.39 -39.79
C HIS A 480 2.92 -41.02 -40.83
N GLU A 481 4.18 -41.29 -40.47
CA GLU A 481 5.11 -42.02 -41.34
C GLU A 481 4.65 -43.46 -41.58
N GLN A 482 4.21 -44.16 -40.53
CA GLN A 482 3.71 -45.54 -40.66
C GLN A 482 2.41 -45.60 -41.47
N GLU A 483 1.50 -44.64 -41.30
CA GLU A 483 0.26 -44.53 -42.09
C GLU A 483 0.55 -44.25 -43.57
N ARG A 484 1.50 -43.36 -43.88
CA ARG A 484 1.93 -43.10 -45.25
C ARG A 484 2.48 -44.36 -45.92
N SER A 485 3.39 -45.07 -45.24
CA SER A 485 3.94 -46.33 -45.74
C SER A 485 2.85 -47.38 -46.00
N TYR A 486 1.89 -47.50 -45.07
CA TYR A 486 0.73 -48.38 -45.26
C TYR A 486 -0.09 -48.01 -46.50
N THR A 487 -0.43 -46.74 -46.68
CA THR A 487 -1.20 -46.27 -47.84
C THR A 487 -0.46 -46.48 -49.17
N GLN A 488 0.88 -46.35 -49.16
CA GLN A 488 1.70 -46.56 -50.35
C GLN A 488 1.74 -48.04 -50.77
N ILE A 489 1.96 -48.95 -49.82
CA ILE A 489 1.94 -50.41 -50.07
C ILE A 489 0.55 -50.84 -50.56
N GLN A 490 -0.51 -50.32 -49.93
CA GLN A 490 -1.89 -50.62 -50.32
C GLN A 490 -2.18 -50.18 -51.76
N ALA A 491 -1.74 -48.98 -52.16
CA ALA A 491 -1.93 -48.48 -53.51
C ALA A 491 -1.17 -49.30 -54.57
N GLN A 492 0.07 -49.73 -54.26
CA GLN A 492 0.86 -50.58 -55.15
C GLN A 492 0.21 -51.95 -55.37
N LEU A 493 -0.27 -52.58 -54.30
CA LEU A 493 -0.97 -53.86 -54.33
C LEU A 493 -2.25 -53.78 -55.18
N GLN A 494 -3.07 -52.74 -54.98
CA GLN A 494 -4.28 -52.53 -55.79
C GLN A 494 -3.98 -52.36 -57.28
N ALA A 495 -2.90 -51.65 -57.64
CA ALA A 495 -2.49 -51.49 -59.03
C ALA A 495 -2.04 -52.83 -59.67
N MET A 496 -1.32 -53.68 -58.91
CA MET A 496 -0.89 -55.00 -59.38
C MET A 496 -2.06 -55.97 -59.59
N GLU A 497 -3.02 -55.99 -58.66
CA GLU A 497 -4.22 -56.82 -58.76
C GLU A 497 -5.08 -56.43 -59.98
N GLN A 498 -5.22 -55.14 -60.27
CA GLN A 498 -5.96 -54.66 -61.45
C GLN A 498 -5.32 -55.10 -62.77
N LEU A 499 -3.98 -55.06 -62.87
CA LEU A 499 -3.24 -55.51 -64.06
C LEU A 499 -3.37 -57.01 -64.31
N GLN A 500 -3.40 -57.83 -63.26
CA GLN A 500 -3.56 -59.28 -63.40
C GLN A 500 -4.98 -59.67 -63.81
N ALA A 501 -6.00 -58.98 -63.29
CA ALA A 501 -7.40 -59.21 -63.65
C ALA A 501 -7.70 -58.92 -65.14
N GLN A 502 -6.99 -57.96 -65.76
CA GLN A 502 -7.14 -57.66 -67.19
C GLN A 502 -6.64 -58.78 -68.12
N LEU A 503 -5.58 -59.50 -67.73
CA LEU A 503 -5.01 -60.60 -68.53
C LEU A 503 -5.79 -61.91 -68.40
N GLN A 504 -6.47 -62.13 -67.28
CA GLN A 504 -7.32 -63.30 -67.06
C GLN A 504 -8.62 -63.27 -67.89
N ARG A 505 -9.00 -62.11 -68.43
CA ARG A 505 -10.18 -61.95 -69.29
C ARG A 505 -9.77 -61.72 -70.74
N HIS A 506 -9.48 -62.80 -71.46
CA HIS A 506 -9.67 -62.74 -72.92
C HIS A 506 -11.19 -62.60 -73.18
N GLU A 507 -11.68 -61.37 -73.33
CA GLU A 507 -13.11 -61.04 -73.53
C GLU A 507 -13.76 -61.78 -74.73
N GLN A 508 -12.97 -62.40 -75.60
CA GLN A 508 -13.42 -63.19 -76.76
C GLN A 508 -13.69 -64.68 -76.45
N MET A 509 -13.21 -65.22 -75.32
CA MET A 509 -13.33 -66.66 -74.97
C MET A 509 -14.58 -67.00 -74.14
N ALA A 510 -15.10 -66.06 -73.36
CA ALA A 510 -16.26 -66.28 -72.47
C ALA A 510 -17.51 -66.86 -73.17
N PRO A 511 -17.98 -66.33 -74.33
CA PRO A 511 -19.18 -66.87 -74.97
C PRO A 511 -18.98 -68.27 -75.58
N TRP A 512 -17.75 -68.64 -75.95
CA TRP A 512 -17.45 -69.98 -76.47
C TRP A 512 -17.37 -71.01 -75.32
N LEU A 513 -16.81 -70.62 -74.17
CA LEU A 513 -16.74 -71.47 -72.98
C LEU A 513 -18.13 -71.74 -72.37
N GLU A 514 -19.01 -70.72 -72.33
CA GLU A 514 -20.41 -70.90 -71.89
C GLU A 514 -21.19 -71.85 -72.82
N GLN A 515 -21.00 -71.75 -74.15
CA GLN A 515 -21.72 -72.59 -75.13
C GLN A 515 -21.46 -74.10 -74.95
N TYR A 516 -20.25 -74.47 -74.54
CA TYR A 516 -19.84 -75.87 -74.36
C TYR A 516 -19.77 -76.30 -72.89
N GLY A 517 -20.28 -75.50 -71.95
CA GLY A 517 -20.33 -75.85 -70.52
C GLY A 517 -18.98 -75.86 -69.81
N LEU A 518 -17.96 -75.20 -70.37
CA LEU A 518 -16.57 -75.16 -69.88
C LEU A 518 -16.25 -73.89 -69.06
N ASP A 519 -17.24 -73.07 -68.75
CA ASP A 519 -17.06 -71.77 -68.04
C ASP A 519 -16.61 -71.93 -66.58
N GLN A 520 -16.87 -73.08 -65.96
CA GLN A 520 -16.41 -73.39 -64.58
C GLN A 520 -15.04 -74.06 -64.52
N SER A 521 -14.41 -74.34 -65.67
CA SER A 521 -13.11 -75.01 -65.72
C SER A 521 -11.99 -74.06 -65.32
N GLN A 522 -11.17 -74.47 -64.35
CA GLN A 522 -9.98 -73.70 -63.95
C GLN A 522 -8.78 -74.03 -64.85
N PRO A 523 -7.94 -73.03 -65.17
CA PRO A 523 -6.71 -73.25 -65.91
C PRO A 523 -5.69 -74.04 -65.07
N PHE A 524 -4.91 -74.88 -65.73
CA PHE A 524 -4.04 -75.88 -65.13
C PHE A 524 -3.02 -75.29 -64.14
N TRP A 525 -2.51 -74.08 -64.39
CA TRP A 525 -1.55 -73.42 -63.50
C TRP A 525 -2.09 -73.17 -62.08
N GLN A 526 -3.41 -73.04 -61.87
CA GLN A 526 -4.00 -72.89 -60.54
C GLN A 526 -3.93 -74.18 -59.71
N ARG A 527 -3.72 -75.33 -60.37
CA ARG A 527 -3.55 -76.64 -59.70
C ARG A 527 -2.08 -77.01 -59.48
N LEU A 528 -1.13 -76.15 -59.86
CA LEU A 528 0.31 -76.40 -59.71
C LEU A 528 0.87 -75.64 -58.51
N GLN A 529 1.68 -76.33 -57.71
CA GLN A 529 2.51 -75.71 -56.68
C GLN A 529 3.96 -75.77 -57.15
N VAL A 530 4.63 -74.61 -57.22
CA VAL A 530 6.00 -74.49 -57.75
C VAL A 530 6.92 -73.96 -56.66
N ASP A 531 8.05 -74.64 -56.47
CA ASP A 531 9.08 -74.21 -55.53
C ASP A 531 9.76 -72.90 -55.99
N GLU A 532 10.21 -72.10 -55.02
CA GLU A 532 10.78 -70.77 -55.24
C GLU A 532 12.00 -70.83 -56.18
N GLY A 533 12.03 -69.96 -57.20
CA GLY A 533 13.09 -69.91 -58.23
C GLY A 533 12.89 -70.80 -59.47
N TRP A 534 11.96 -71.77 -59.44
CA TRP A 534 11.72 -72.69 -60.57
C TRP A 534 10.57 -72.28 -61.50
N ALA A 535 9.83 -71.22 -61.16
CA ALA A 535 8.69 -70.73 -61.95
C ALA A 535 9.05 -70.47 -63.42
N THR A 536 10.16 -69.78 -63.68
CA THR A 536 10.61 -69.46 -65.04
C THR A 536 11.02 -70.71 -65.83
N ALA A 537 11.62 -71.71 -65.15
CA ALA A 537 12.02 -72.97 -65.77
C ALA A 537 10.81 -73.84 -66.12
N LEU A 538 9.82 -73.90 -65.23
CA LEU A 538 8.57 -74.61 -65.48
C LEU A 538 7.73 -73.94 -66.59
N GLU A 539 7.68 -72.60 -66.61
CA GLU A 539 7.03 -71.82 -67.66
C GLU A 539 7.68 -72.07 -69.03
N ALA A 540 9.01 -72.18 -69.08
CA ALA A 540 9.73 -72.51 -70.32
C ALA A 540 9.43 -73.91 -70.86
N VAL A 541 9.18 -74.90 -69.98
CA VAL A 541 8.92 -76.30 -70.37
C VAL A 541 7.45 -76.55 -70.70
N LEU A 542 6.52 -76.05 -69.89
CA LEU A 542 5.09 -76.29 -70.07
C LEU A 542 4.45 -75.31 -71.04
N GLY A 543 4.96 -74.08 -71.16
CA GLY A 543 4.48 -73.06 -72.09
C GLY A 543 2.97 -72.89 -72.04
N LEU A 544 2.32 -73.00 -73.21
CA LEU A 544 0.86 -72.87 -73.37
C LEU A 544 0.04 -73.94 -72.63
N ARG A 545 0.65 -75.03 -72.16
CA ARG A 545 -0.03 -76.06 -71.36
C ARG A 545 -0.38 -75.57 -69.95
N LEU A 546 0.29 -74.52 -69.45
CA LEU A 546 -0.09 -73.89 -68.17
C LEU A 546 -1.51 -73.33 -68.19
N GLN A 547 -2.00 -72.94 -69.36
CA GLN A 547 -3.34 -72.39 -69.55
C GLN A 547 -4.37 -73.46 -69.95
N ALA A 548 -4.00 -74.74 -69.94
CA ALA A 548 -4.91 -75.82 -70.28
C ALA A 548 -6.12 -75.83 -69.34
N LEU A 549 -7.33 -75.99 -69.88
CA LEU A 549 -8.52 -76.14 -69.06
C LEU A 549 -8.64 -77.61 -68.62
N THR A 550 -8.94 -77.78 -67.34
CA THR A 550 -9.18 -79.11 -66.77
C THR A 550 -10.64 -79.49 -66.98
N VAL A 551 -10.87 -80.69 -67.52
CA VAL A 551 -12.21 -81.24 -67.82
C VAL A 551 -12.32 -82.64 -67.22
N ASP A 552 -13.51 -83.02 -66.78
CA ASP A 552 -13.75 -84.31 -66.13
C ASP A 552 -13.78 -85.48 -67.12
N GLU A 553 -14.31 -85.29 -68.33
CA GLU A 553 -14.30 -86.28 -69.42
C GLU A 553 -14.09 -85.62 -70.79
N LEU A 554 -13.20 -86.16 -71.63
CA LEU A 554 -12.89 -85.64 -72.97
C LEU A 554 -13.68 -86.33 -74.11
N ASN A 555 -14.47 -87.36 -73.82
CA ASN A 555 -15.21 -88.14 -74.83
C ASN A 555 -16.38 -87.36 -75.48
N GLY A 556 -16.85 -86.27 -74.85
CA GLY A 556 -17.92 -85.40 -75.39
C GLY A 556 -17.47 -84.41 -76.47
N LEU A 557 -16.19 -84.39 -76.83
CA LEU A 557 -15.63 -83.41 -77.79
C LEU A 557 -15.86 -83.76 -79.27
N ALA A 558 -16.48 -84.90 -79.57
CA ALA A 558 -16.76 -85.35 -80.94
C ALA A 558 -17.78 -84.45 -81.69
N ASP A 559 -18.64 -83.73 -80.96
CA ASP A 559 -19.72 -82.88 -81.49
C ASP A 559 -19.31 -81.39 -81.65
N LEU A 560 -18.01 -81.07 -81.58
CA LEU A 560 -17.49 -79.71 -81.76
C LEU A 560 -17.64 -79.24 -83.22
N ASN A 561 -18.79 -78.66 -83.56
CA ASN A 561 -19.04 -78.07 -84.87
C ASN A 561 -18.41 -76.66 -85.04
N SER A 562 -17.81 -76.08 -84.00
CA SER A 562 -17.14 -74.77 -84.07
C SER A 562 -15.72 -74.78 -83.50
N VAL A 563 -14.79 -74.18 -84.24
CA VAL A 563 -13.38 -74.03 -83.85
C VAL A 563 -13.25 -72.96 -82.75
N PRO A 564 -12.47 -73.19 -81.66
CA PRO A 564 -12.25 -72.18 -80.62
C PRO A 564 -11.50 -70.95 -81.16
N PRO A 565 -11.78 -69.71 -80.66
CA PRO A 565 -11.15 -68.50 -81.19
C PRO A 565 -9.66 -68.38 -80.87
N THR A 566 -9.15 -69.09 -79.84
CA THR A 566 -7.73 -69.19 -79.49
C THR A 566 -7.32 -70.64 -79.23
N ARG A 567 -6.01 -70.94 -79.33
CA ARG A 567 -5.48 -72.29 -79.12
C ARG A 567 -5.83 -72.79 -77.71
N LEU A 568 -6.49 -73.94 -77.63
CA LEU A 568 -6.99 -74.47 -76.37
C LEU A 568 -6.40 -75.86 -76.10
N TRP A 569 -5.86 -76.04 -74.90
CA TRP A 569 -5.50 -77.34 -74.36
C TRP A 569 -6.58 -77.78 -73.38
N LEU A 570 -7.07 -79.02 -73.54
CA LEU A 570 -8.00 -79.66 -72.62
C LEU A 570 -7.29 -80.88 -72.05
N VAL A 571 -7.28 -80.98 -70.72
CA VAL A 571 -6.58 -82.03 -69.97
C VAL A 571 -7.57 -82.70 -69.03
N GLU A 572 -7.56 -84.03 -69.04
CA GLU A 572 -8.39 -84.88 -68.19
C GLU A 572 -7.52 -85.56 -67.11
N PRO A 573 -8.03 -85.77 -65.89
CA PRO A 573 -7.35 -86.59 -64.91
C PRO A 573 -7.18 -88.03 -65.41
N PHE A 574 -5.94 -88.53 -65.44
CA PHE A 574 -5.62 -89.86 -65.94
C PHE A 574 -5.08 -90.73 -64.80
N GLU A 575 -5.83 -91.78 -64.44
CA GLU A 575 -5.43 -92.84 -63.50
C GLU A 575 -5.61 -94.20 -64.19
N GLN A 576 -4.60 -94.72 -64.91
CA GLN A 576 -4.60 -96.14 -65.33
C GLN A 576 -3.23 -96.70 -65.76
N GLU A 577 -3.00 -97.97 -65.41
CA GLU A 577 -1.88 -98.82 -65.86
C GLU A 577 -2.07 -99.24 -67.33
N HIS A 578 -1.02 -99.10 -68.13
CA HIS A 578 -1.08 -99.24 -69.58
C HIS A 578 -1.29 -100.70 -70.02
N THR A 579 -2.28 -100.93 -70.89
CA THR A 579 -2.39 -102.16 -71.69
C THR A 579 -1.98 -101.86 -73.13
N ASP A 580 -0.74 -102.21 -73.48
CA ASP A 580 -0.21 -102.07 -74.84
C ASP A 580 -1.01 -102.94 -75.82
N THR A 581 -1.89 -102.33 -76.62
CA THR A 581 -2.71 -103.10 -77.59
C THR A 581 -2.86 -102.47 -78.98
N LEU A 582 -2.31 -101.29 -79.27
CA LEU A 582 -2.21 -100.79 -80.65
C LEU A 582 -0.84 -101.10 -81.25
N GLU A 583 -0.79 -102.10 -82.14
CA GLU A 583 0.35 -102.30 -83.02
C GLU A 583 0.43 -101.13 -84.01
N SER A 584 1.60 -100.50 -84.07
CA SER A 584 1.96 -99.34 -84.90
C SER A 584 1.81 -99.56 -86.43
N GLN A 585 1.32 -100.72 -86.86
CA GLN A 585 1.13 -101.10 -88.26
C GLN A 585 -0.17 -100.57 -88.88
N MET A 586 -1.16 -100.14 -88.09
CA MET A 586 -2.46 -99.68 -88.61
C MET A 586 -2.56 -98.16 -88.87
N LEU A 587 -1.55 -97.37 -88.48
CA LEU A 587 -1.59 -95.91 -88.59
C LEU A 587 -0.41 -95.38 -89.43
N SER A 588 -0.68 -94.38 -90.27
CA SER A 588 0.36 -93.78 -91.12
C SER A 588 1.17 -92.75 -90.31
N PRO A 589 2.50 -92.88 -90.20
CA PRO A 589 3.32 -91.92 -89.47
C PRO A 589 3.35 -90.57 -90.21
N LEU A 590 3.35 -89.46 -89.47
CA LEU A 590 3.39 -88.12 -90.04
C LEU A 590 4.69 -87.87 -90.85
N SER A 591 5.77 -88.58 -90.55
CA SER A 591 7.01 -88.58 -91.33
C SER A 591 6.81 -89.04 -92.79
N ALA A 592 5.78 -89.83 -93.09
CA ALA A 592 5.46 -90.22 -94.47
C ALA A 592 4.94 -89.03 -95.31
N TYR A 593 4.40 -88.00 -94.67
CA TYR A 593 3.79 -86.84 -95.32
C TYR A 593 4.71 -85.62 -95.43
N VAL A 594 5.93 -85.67 -94.86
CA VAL A 594 6.84 -84.53 -94.82
C VAL A 594 8.21 -84.87 -95.42
N ARG A 595 8.65 -84.06 -96.39
CA ARG A 595 9.99 -84.15 -97.00
C ARG A 595 10.76 -82.86 -96.76
N ALA A 596 11.95 -82.96 -96.17
CA ALA A 596 12.89 -81.86 -96.07
C ALA A 596 13.49 -81.57 -97.45
N LYS A 597 13.65 -80.29 -97.79
CA LYS A 597 14.27 -79.85 -99.07
C LYS A 597 15.76 -80.21 -99.17
N HIS A 598 16.40 -80.58 -98.06
CA HIS A 598 17.79 -81.03 -97.99
C HIS A 598 17.85 -82.29 -97.14
N SER A 599 18.54 -83.33 -97.63
CA SER A 599 18.62 -84.64 -96.98
C SER A 599 19.26 -84.59 -95.59
N ALA A 600 20.16 -83.63 -95.33
CA ALA A 600 20.82 -83.44 -94.04
C ALA A 600 19.85 -83.16 -92.87
N TRP A 601 18.66 -82.61 -93.16
CA TRP A 601 17.65 -82.30 -92.15
C TRP A 601 16.53 -83.34 -92.08
N GLN A 602 16.54 -84.34 -92.98
CA GLN A 602 15.50 -85.36 -93.01
C GLN A 602 15.52 -86.21 -91.74
N ASP A 603 16.72 -86.54 -91.22
CA ASP A 603 16.86 -87.32 -89.99
C ASP A 603 16.38 -86.54 -88.76
N ALA A 604 16.75 -85.25 -88.64
CA ALA A 604 16.26 -84.38 -87.56
C ALA A 604 14.74 -84.21 -87.62
N LEU A 605 14.16 -84.05 -88.81
CA LEU A 605 12.73 -83.93 -89.01
C LEU A 605 12.00 -85.23 -88.69
N ASN A 606 12.53 -86.37 -89.12
CA ASN A 606 12.00 -87.69 -88.77
C ASN A 606 12.04 -87.92 -87.25
N GLN A 607 13.07 -87.41 -86.57
CA GLN A 607 13.23 -87.53 -85.12
C GLN A 607 12.27 -86.61 -84.35
N TRP A 608 12.04 -85.38 -84.83
CA TRP A 608 11.08 -84.44 -84.22
C TRP A 608 9.63 -84.88 -84.40
N VAL A 609 9.33 -85.54 -85.52
CA VAL A 609 8.00 -86.04 -85.88
C VAL A 609 7.85 -87.53 -85.53
N ALA A 610 8.82 -88.13 -84.85
CA ALA A 610 8.73 -89.48 -84.33
C ALA A 610 7.60 -89.58 -83.28
N GLY A 611 6.79 -90.64 -83.36
CA GLY A 611 5.63 -90.84 -82.48
C GLY A 611 4.36 -90.09 -82.91
N TRP A 612 4.40 -89.32 -84.01
CA TRP A 612 3.23 -88.65 -84.56
C TRP A 612 2.60 -89.46 -85.69
N TYR A 613 1.29 -89.69 -85.60
CA TYR A 613 0.52 -90.48 -86.55
C TYR A 613 -0.66 -89.66 -87.08
N VAL A 614 -1.03 -89.90 -88.34
CA VAL A 614 -2.05 -89.12 -89.04
C VAL A 614 -3.38 -89.87 -89.04
N VAL A 615 -4.44 -89.17 -88.64
CA VAL A 615 -5.83 -89.64 -88.68
C VAL A 615 -6.67 -88.60 -89.41
N PRO A 616 -7.61 -88.99 -90.31
CA PRO A 616 -8.26 -88.02 -91.19
C PRO A 616 -9.29 -87.11 -90.50
N THR A 617 -9.84 -87.48 -89.32
CA THR A 617 -10.86 -86.69 -88.60
C THR A 617 -10.63 -86.69 -87.09
N LEU A 618 -11.09 -85.65 -86.38
CA LEU A 618 -11.00 -85.53 -84.92
C LEU A 618 -11.79 -86.66 -84.21
N THR A 619 -12.95 -87.03 -84.76
CA THR A 619 -13.81 -88.10 -84.23
C THR A 619 -13.08 -89.43 -84.18
N GLN A 620 -12.41 -89.82 -85.28
CA GLN A 620 -11.59 -91.03 -85.31
C GLN A 620 -10.37 -90.96 -84.38
N ALA A 621 -9.82 -89.76 -84.18
CA ALA A 621 -8.69 -89.58 -83.25
C ALA A 621 -9.12 -89.74 -81.78
N LEU A 622 -10.34 -89.34 -81.43
CA LEU A 622 -10.93 -89.56 -80.10
C LEU A 622 -11.32 -91.02 -79.87
N ASP A 623 -11.87 -91.72 -80.88
CA ASP A 623 -12.23 -93.15 -80.77
C ASP A 623 -11.00 -94.03 -80.51
N LEU A 624 -9.86 -93.68 -81.11
CA LEU A 624 -8.60 -94.42 -80.94
C LEU A 624 -7.84 -94.04 -79.65
N ARG A 625 -8.30 -93.01 -78.93
CA ARG A 625 -7.58 -92.40 -77.81
C ARG A 625 -7.31 -93.35 -76.66
N SER A 626 -8.28 -94.20 -76.29
CA SER A 626 -8.16 -95.13 -75.16
C SER A 626 -7.14 -96.25 -75.40
N ALA A 627 -6.72 -96.47 -76.64
CA ALA A 627 -5.78 -97.51 -77.01
C ALA A 627 -4.38 -96.97 -77.35
N LEU A 628 -4.16 -95.64 -77.26
CA LEU A 628 -2.88 -94.99 -77.52
C LEU A 628 -1.88 -95.22 -76.40
N SER A 629 -0.62 -95.48 -76.77
CA SER A 629 0.50 -95.45 -75.82
C SER A 629 0.90 -94.00 -75.49
N PRO A 630 1.55 -93.74 -74.34
CA PRO A 630 1.82 -92.37 -73.87
C PRO A 630 2.85 -91.61 -74.73
N THR A 631 3.56 -92.31 -75.61
CA THR A 631 4.53 -91.73 -76.55
C THR A 631 3.94 -91.46 -77.93
N MET A 632 2.70 -91.88 -78.18
CA MET A 632 2.01 -91.67 -79.46
C MET A 632 1.11 -90.43 -79.42
N SER A 633 1.15 -89.67 -80.51
CA SER A 633 0.30 -88.49 -80.72
C SER A 633 -0.41 -88.61 -82.06
N LEU A 634 -1.73 -88.46 -82.05
CA LEU A 634 -2.53 -88.39 -83.28
C LEU A 634 -2.68 -86.94 -83.72
N VAL A 635 -2.50 -86.68 -85.00
CA VAL A 635 -2.68 -85.38 -85.64
C VAL A 635 -3.69 -85.49 -86.78
N THR A 636 -4.59 -84.52 -86.82
CA THR A 636 -5.53 -84.33 -87.92
C THR A 636 -4.99 -83.31 -88.94
N PRO A 637 -5.44 -83.33 -90.21
CA PRO A 637 -5.07 -82.31 -91.19
C PRO A 637 -5.39 -80.87 -90.78
N GLU A 638 -6.39 -80.69 -89.92
CA GLU A 638 -6.81 -79.39 -89.36
C GLU A 638 -5.90 -78.90 -88.23
N GLY A 639 -4.92 -79.72 -87.82
CA GLY A 639 -3.90 -79.36 -86.82
C GLY A 639 -4.25 -79.73 -85.38
N HIS A 640 -5.42 -80.33 -85.12
CA HIS A 640 -5.79 -80.84 -83.80
C HIS A 640 -4.89 -82.00 -83.40
N ILE A 641 -4.45 -82.01 -82.14
CA ILE A 641 -3.58 -83.04 -81.57
C ILE A 641 -4.35 -83.80 -80.49
N VAL A 642 -4.39 -85.12 -80.58
CA VAL A 642 -5.00 -86.00 -79.57
C VAL A 642 -3.93 -86.93 -79.00
N GLN A 643 -3.83 -86.95 -77.68
CA GLN A 643 -3.00 -87.87 -76.90
C GLN A 643 -3.88 -88.57 -75.86
N SER A 644 -3.34 -89.59 -75.18
CA SER A 644 -4.08 -90.41 -74.21
C SER A 644 -4.81 -89.59 -73.14
N HIS A 645 -4.23 -88.48 -72.67
CA HIS A 645 -4.73 -87.67 -71.55
C HIS A 645 -4.96 -86.20 -71.90
N GLN A 646 -4.70 -85.78 -73.14
CA GLN A 646 -4.86 -84.38 -73.55
C GLN A 646 -5.29 -84.23 -74.99
N VAL A 647 -6.09 -83.20 -75.25
CA VAL A 647 -6.53 -82.77 -76.58
C VAL A 647 -6.15 -81.31 -76.77
N MET A 648 -5.48 -81.01 -77.89
CA MET A 648 -5.18 -79.64 -78.31
C MET A 648 -6.00 -79.30 -79.54
N LEU A 649 -6.82 -78.27 -79.41
CA LEU A 649 -7.55 -77.69 -80.52
C LEU A 649 -6.72 -76.54 -81.11
N TYR A 650 -6.34 -76.68 -82.39
CA TYR A 650 -5.43 -75.74 -83.04
C TYR A 650 -6.17 -74.56 -83.66
N THR A 651 -5.68 -73.35 -83.38
CA THR A 651 -5.95 -72.11 -84.12
C THR A 651 -4.70 -71.23 -84.18
N ALA A 652 -4.58 -70.43 -85.23
CA ALA A 652 -3.43 -69.56 -85.47
C ALA A 652 -3.61 -68.19 -84.81
N ASP A 653 -3.10 -68.02 -83.58
CA ASP A 653 -2.29 -66.88 -83.12
C ASP A 653 -2.06 -66.93 -81.60
N THR A 654 -1.01 -66.26 -81.15
CA THR A 654 -0.44 -66.30 -79.78
C THR A 654 -0.01 -64.91 -79.32
N GLU A 655 -0.13 -64.63 -78.02
CA GLU A 655 0.91 -63.99 -77.19
C GLU A 655 0.47 -63.91 -75.71
N GLN A 656 1.12 -64.63 -74.79
CA GLN A 656 1.08 -64.35 -73.34
C GLN A 656 2.32 -64.92 -72.61
N ALA A 657 3.01 -64.10 -71.81
CA ALA A 657 4.11 -64.51 -70.91
C ALA A 657 4.04 -63.74 -69.56
N GLY A 658 4.43 -64.40 -68.46
CA GLY A 658 4.77 -63.76 -67.18
C GLY A 658 3.67 -63.69 -66.10
N ILE A 659 2.70 -64.61 -66.09
CA ILE A 659 1.58 -64.64 -65.12
C ILE A 659 2.04 -65.12 -63.73
N LEU A 660 2.95 -66.10 -63.67
CA LEU A 660 3.40 -66.72 -62.42
C LEU A 660 4.30 -65.80 -61.58
N ALA A 661 5.20 -65.04 -62.23
CA ALA A 661 6.07 -64.09 -61.53
C ALA A 661 5.30 -62.97 -60.81
N ARG A 662 4.23 -62.44 -61.43
CA ARG A 662 3.37 -61.40 -60.83
C ARG A 662 2.52 -61.90 -59.67
N GLN A 663 2.06 -63.16 -59.71
CA GLN A 663 1.34 -63.76 -58.58
C GLN A 663 2.20 -63.82 -57.31
N GLN A 664 3.48 -64.18 -57.46
CA GLN A 664 4.43 -64.20 -56.34
C GLN A 664 4.67 -62.79 -55.76
N GLU A 665 4.76 -61.76 -56.61
CA GLU A 665 4.91 -60.36 -56.16
C GLU A 665 3.68 -59.87 -55.37
N ILE A 666 2.47 -60.21 -55.81
CA ILE A 666 1.23 -59.85 -55.08
C ILE A 666 1.19 -60.50 -53.69
N GLU A 667 1.55 -61.79 -53.59
CA GLU A 667 1.60 -62.48 -52.29
C GLU A 667 2.64 -61.87 -51.33
N GLN A 668 3.78 -61.42 -51.86
CA GLN A 668 4.80 -60.72 -51.06
C GLN A 668 4.27 -59.36 -50.55
N GLN A 669 3.58 -58.58 -51.41
CA GLN A 669 2.98 -57.30 -51.01
C GLN A 669 1.86 -57.48 -49.97
N HIS A 670 1.06 -58.54 -50.07
CA HIS A 670 0.05 -58.89 -49.06
C HIS A 670 0.68 -59.15 -47.68
N LYS A 671 1.82 -59.85 -47.62
CA LYS A 671 2.57 -60.06 -46.38
C LYS A 671 3.14 -58.75 -45.82
N ALA A 672 3.70 -57.91 -46.69
CA ALA A 672 4.23 -56.60 -46.30
C ALA A 672 3.15 -55.67 -45.73
N LEU A 673 1.95 -55.65 -46.34
CA LEU A 673 0.82 -54.85 -45.87
C LEU A 673 0.36 -55.27 -44.46
N LYS A 674 0.29 -56.57 -44.18
CA LYS A 674 -0.08 -57.10 -42.85
C LYS A 674 0.96 -56.72 -41.79
N ALA A 675 2.25 -56.80 -42.10
CA ALA A 675 3.31 -56.36 -41.19
C ALA A 675 3.22 -54.84 -40.92
N GLN A 676 2.99 -54.05 -41.96
CA GLN A 676 2.86 -52.60 -41.84
C GLN A 676 1.63 -52.17 -41.01
N LEU A 677 0.52 -52.92 -41.08
CA LEU A 677 -0.65 -52.70 -40.23
C LEU A 677 -0.31 -52.81 -38.74
N LEU A 678 0.48 -53.80 -38.34
CA LEU A 678 0.91 -53.98 -36.94
C LEU A 678 1.79 -52.81 -36.47
N HIS A 679 2.65 -52.28 -37.35
CA HIS A 679 3.44 -51.09 -37.05
C HIS A 679 2.57 -49.84 -36.83
N VAL A 680 1.53 -49.64 -37.65
CA VAL A 680 0.56 -48.55 -37.48
C VAL A 680 -0.21 -48.70 -36.15
N GLN A 681 -0.66 -49.91 -35.81
CA GLN A 681 -1.37 -50.17 -34.55
C GLN A 681 -0.48 -49.86 -33.33
N SER A 682 0.76 -50.34 -33.32
CA SER A 682 1.72 -50.04 -32.24
C SER A 682 2.05 -48.54 -32.14
N ALA A 683 2.22 -47.85 -33.26
CA ALA A 683 2.44 -46.41 -33.28
C ALA A 683 1.24 -45.63 -32.73
N LYS A 684 0.01 -46.08 -33.05
CA LYS A 684 -1.23 -45.48 -32.56
C LYS A 684 -1.39 -45.64 -31.05
N GLU A 685 -1.09 -46.82 -30.50
CA GLU A 685 -1.11 -47.05 -29.06
C GLU A 685 -0.14 -46.13 -28.32
N LYS A 686 1.10 -45.99 -28.83
CA LYS A 686 2.11 -45.09 -28.26
C LYS A 686 1.67 -43.62 -28.32
N ALA A 687 1.07 -43.18 -29.42
CA ALA A 687 0.55 -41.82 -29.55
C ALA A 687 -0.59 -41.54 -28.56
N VAL A 688 -1.51 -42.50 -28.34
CA VAL A 688 -2.58 -42.39 -27.35
C VAL A 688 -2.01 -42.34 -25.93
N GLN A 689 -1.01 -43.16 -25.60
CA GLN A 689 -0.35 -43.13 -24.29
C GLN A 689 0.33 -41.78 -24.02
N ALA A 690 1.06 -41.24 -25.00
CA ALA A 690 1.69 -39.93 -24.89
C ALA A 690 0.65 -38.80 -24.68
N GLN A 691 -0.48 -38.87 -25.41
CA GLN A 691 -1.57 -37.92 -25.24
C GLN A 691 -2.23 -38.02 -23.85
N GLN A 692 -2.46 -39.24 -23.35
CA GLN A 692 -3.02 -39.45 -22.01
C GLN A 692 -2.09 -38.93 -20.92
N ALA A 693 -0.78 -39.17 -21.02
CA ALA A 693 0.20 -38.66 -20.07
C ALA A 693 0.19 -37.12 -20.02
N LEU A 694 0.05 -36.45 -21.17
CA LEU A 694 -0.07 -34.99 -21.22
C LEU A 694 -1.36 -34.48 -20.56
N VAL A 695 -2.48 -35.17 -20.77
CA VAL A 695 -3.77 -34.82 -20.14
C VAL A 695 -3.67 -34.96 -18.61
N VAL A 696 -3.12 -36.06 -18.12
CA VAL A 696 -2.93 -36.29 -16.67
C VAL A 696 -2.04 -35.22 -16.05
N ASN A 697 -0.91 -34.86 -16.68
CA ASN A 697 -0.07 -33.77 -16.19
C ASN A 697 -0.84 -32.43 -16.15
N LYS A 698 -1.61 -32.10 -17.19
CA LYS A 698 -2.45 -30.88 -17.19
C LYS A 698 -3.50 -30.88 -16.06
N GLU A 699 -4.12 -32.02 -15.77
CA GLU A 699 -5.04 -32.13 -14.63
C GLU A 699 -4.30 -31.92 -13.30
N GLU A 700 -3.12 -32.52 -13.11
CA GLU A 700 -2.29 -32.30 -11.91
C GLU A 700 -1.84 -30.84 -11.78
N GLN A 701 -1.50 -30.16 -12.87
CA GLN A 701 -1.21 -28.73 -12.88
C GLN A 701 -2.41 -27.90 -12.42
N THR A 702 -3.62 -28.20 -12.89
CA THR A 702 -4.82 -27.47 -12.45
C THR A 702 -5.08 -27.65 -10.96
N LYS A 703 -4.99 -28.88 -10.43
CA LYS A 703 -5.12 -29.18 -8.99
C LYS A 703 -4.04 -28.49 -8.15
N THR A 704 -2.81 -28.48 -8.65
CA THR A 704 -1.68 -27.83 -7.97
C THR A 704 -1.85 -26.31 -7.96
N ARG A 705 -2.35 -25.73 -9.05
CA ARG A 705 -2.65 -24.30 -9.18
C ARG A 705 -3.77 -23.85 -8.25
N THR A 706 -4.88 -24.58 -8.15
CA THR A 706 -5.96 -24.25 -7.21
C THR A 706 -5.45 -24.34 -5.77
N ARG A 707 -4.71 -25.39 -5.42
CA ARG A 707 -4.13 -25.54 -4.08
C ARG A 707 -3.14 -24.44 -3.74
N LEU A 708 -2.35 -24.01 -4.71
CA LEU A 708 -1.43 -22.89 -4.56
C LEU A 708 -2.17 -21.58 -4.29
N GLN A 709 -3.27 -21.31 -5.01
CA GLN A 709 -4.11 -20.13 -4.74
C GLN A 709 -4.70 -20.15 -3.32
N GLU A 710 -5.24 -21.28 -2.88
CA GLU A 710 -5.77 -21.44 -1.51
C GLU A 710 -4.70 -21.19 -0.44
N LEU A 711 -3.53 -21.81 -0.58
CA LEU A 711 -2.44 -21.65 0.38
C LEU A 711 -1.87 -20.23 0.37
N THR A 712 -1.82 -19.58 -0.79
CA THR A 712 -1.35 -18.19 -0.91
C THR A 712 -2.33 -17.23 -0.22
N HIS A 713 -3.64 -17.46 -0.38
CA HIS A 713 -4.65 -16.67 0.33
C HIS A 713 -4.54 -16.85 1.85
N LEU A 714 -4.46 -18.10 2.32
CA LEU A 714 -4.32 -18.40 3.75
C LEU A 714 -3.03 -17.81 4.34
N ALA A 715 -1.91 -17.90 3.62
CA ALA A 715 -0.65 -17.29 4.06
C ALA A 715 -0.77 -15.76 4.13
N HIS A 716 -1.48 -15.13 3.20
CA HIS A 716 -1.72 -13.68 3.20
C HIS A 716 -2.63 -13.23 4.34
N GLU A 717 -3.71 -13.96 4.62
CA GLU A 717 -4.59 -13.70 5.77
C GLU A 717 -3.82 -13.80 7.09
N LEU A 718 -3.04 -14.87 7.28
CA LEU A 718 -2.20 -15.04 8.47
C LEU A 718 -1.14 -13.93 8.58
N GLN A 719 -0.58 -13.48 7.46
CA GLN A 719 0.36 -12.36 7.43
C GLN A 719 -0.29 -11.05 7.91
N LEU A 720 -1.49 -10.74 7.42
CA LEU A 720 -2.26 -9.56 7.82
C LEU A 720 -2.60 -9.62 9.32
N HIS A 721 -3.09 -10.75 9.80
CA HIS A 721 -3.40 -10.94 11.22
C HIS A 721 -2.14 -10.84 12.10
N TYR A 722 -1.02 -11.43 11.68
CA TYR A 722 0.25 -11.30 12.37
C TYR A 722 0.68 -9.84 12.48
N HIS A 723 0.72 -9.09 11.37
CA HIS A 723 1.13 -7.68 11.41
C HIS A 723 0.18 -6.79 12.23
N GLN A 724 -1.14 -7.04 12.17
CA GLN A 724 -2.11 -6.31 12.99
C GLN A 724 -1.90 -6.59 14.49
N THR A 725 -1.68 -7.85 14.87
CA THR A 725 -1.40 -8.21 16.27
C THR A 725 -0.05 -7.68 16.73
N GLU A 726 0.98 -7.73 15.89
CA GLU A 726 2.31 -7.18 16.16
C GLU A 726 2.26 -5.66 16.38
N GLN A 727 1.53 -4.92 15.53
CA GLN A 727 1.31 -3.48 15.73
C GLN A 727 0.59 -3.17 17.04
N LYS A 728 -0.45 -3.93 17.40
CA LYS A 728 -1.16 -3.76 18.68
C LYS A 728 -0.23 -4.01 19.88
N VAL A 729 0.57 -5.08 19.82
CA VAL A 729 1.55 -5.41 20.88
C VAL A 729 2.60 -4.30 20.99
N GLN A 730 3.06 -3.74 19.88
CA GLN A 730 4.03 -2.64 19.89
C GLN A 730 3.42 -1.36 20.48
N GLN A 731 2.22 -0.98 20.06
CA GLN A 731 1.50 0.18 20.63
C GLN A 731 1.25 0.02 22.13
N GLN A 732 0.88 -1.18 22.58
CA GLN A 732 0.71 -1.47 24.00
C GLN A 732 2.04 -1.35 24.78
N ARG A 733 3.16 -1.82 24.22
CA ARG A 733 4.48 -1.68 24.84
C ARG A 733 4.90 -0.21 24.95
N GLU A 734 4.77 0.56 23.86
CA GLU A 734 5.07 1.99 23.86
C GLU A 734 4.19 2.74 24.87
N ARG A 735 2.90 2.39 24.98
CA ARG A 735 2.00 2.98 25.97
C ARG A 735 2.38 2.59 27.40
N LEU A 736 2.79 1.35 27.63
CA LEU A 736 3.24 0.88 28.95
C LEU A 736 4.50 1.62 29.38
N ASP A 737 5.48 1.77 28.49
CA ASP A 737 6.72 2.52 28.76
C ASP A 737 6.41 3.99 29.06
N GLN A 738 5.52 4.64 28.30
CA GLN A 738 5.06 6.01 28.58
C GLN A 738 4.43 6.14 29.97
N VAL A 739 3.50 5.25 30.32
CA VAL A 739 2.83 5.28 31.63
C VAL A 739 3.83 5.04 32.77
N GLN A 740 4.83 4.19 32.55
CA GLN A 740 5.90 3.97 33.54
C GLN A 740 6.77 5.22 33.74
N VAL A 741 7.15 5.92 32.67
CA VAL A 741 7.90 7.17 32.75
C VAL A 741 7.07 8.25 33.47
N GLU A 742 5.80 8.44 33.09
CA GLU A 742 4.91 9.41 33.74
C GLU A 742 4.71 9.10 35.23
N LEU A 743 4.61 7.81 35.61
CA LEU A 743 4.54 7.41 37.02
C LEU A 743 5.83 7.72 37.80
N GLN A 744 7.00 7.59 37.17
CA GLN A 744 8.27 7.98 37.78
C GLN A 744 8.33 9.49 38.01
N GLU A 745 7.99 10.31 37.01
CA GLU A 745 7.93 11.77 37.13
C GLU A 745 6.94 12.21 38.22
N ILE A 746 5.76 11.59 38.30
CA ILE A 746 4.78 11.88 39.35
C ILE A 746 5.35 11.56 40.74
N ASN A 747 6.09 10.46 40.90
CA ASN A 747 6.70 10.12 42.18
C ASN A 747 7.77 11.15 42.59
N GLU A 748 8.61 11.61 41.65
CA GLU A 748 9.60 12.66 41.91
C GLU A 748 8.93 13.98 42.32
N LEU A 749 7.87 14.39 41.61
CA LEU A 749 7.09 15.57 41.96
C LEU A 749 6.41 15.44 43.33
N LYS A 750 5.91 14.26 43.70
CA LYS A 750 5.34 14.04 45.03
C LYS A 750 6.37 14.24 46.13
N VAL A 751 7.59 13.72 45.97
CA VAL A 751 8.68 13.93 46.94
C VAL A 751 8.99 15.42 47.08
N HIS A 752 9.11 16.15 45.96
CA HIS A 752 9.34 17.60 46.00
C HIS A 752 8.23 18.38 46.73
N TRP A 753 6.97 18.02 46.49
CA TRP A 753 5.83 18.66 47.17
C TRP A 753 5.69 18.23 48.64
N GLN A 754 6.24 17.07 49.04
CA GLN A 754 6.35 16.66 50.44
C GLN A 754 7.40 17.49 51.17
N GLU A 755 8.58 17.66 50.60
CA GLU A 755 9.64 18.49 51.19
C GLU A 755 9.19 19.95 51.37
N THR A 756 8.51 20.53 50.38
CA THR A 756 7.97 21.89 50.50
C THR A 756 6.85 22.01 51.53
N GLN A 757 6.03 20.97 51.71
CA GLN A 757 5.05 20.91 52.78
C GLN A 757 5.73 20.92 54.16
N GLU A 758 6.73 20.05 54.37
CA GLU A 758 7.48 19.97 55.62
C GLU A 758 8.16 21.30 55.97
N GLN A 759 8.81 21.93 55.00
CA GLN A 759 9.44 23.26 55.17
C GLN A 759 8.40 24.33 55.54
N ALA A 760 7.22 24.32 54.91
CA ALA A 760 6.16 25.28 55.23
C ALA A 760 5.58 25.06 56.64
N VAL A 761 5.46 23.80 57.10
CA VAL A 761 5.06 23.49 58.48
C VAL A 761 6.09 24.02 59.48
N GLN A 762 7.38 23.72 59.27
CA GLN A 762 8.46 24.20 60.13
C GLN A 762 8.49 25.73 60.23
N GLN A 763 8.43 26.43 59.09
CA GLN A 763 8.37 27.90 59.07
C GLN A 763 7.15 28.44 59.81
N ARG A 764 5.99 27.77 59.71
CA ARG A 764 4.78 28.21 60.42
C ARG A 764 4.93 28.04 61.94
N GLU A 765 5.48 26.92 62.38
CA GLU A 765 5.70 26.62 63.81
C GLU A 765 6.73 27.58 64.43
N GLU A 766 7.85 27.82 63.76
CA GLU A 766 8.87 28.79 64.19
C GLU A 766 8.27 30.19 64.36
N GLN A 767 7.50 30.66 63.37
CA GLN A 767 6.88 31.98 63.43
C GLN A 767 5.74 32.06 64.46
N ALA A 768 5.01 30.96 64.69
CA ALA A 768 3.99 30.91 65.74
C ALA A 768 4.60 31.04 67.15
N LEU A 769 5.76 30.41 67.38
CA LEU A 769 6.49 30.52 68.65
C LEU A 769 7.05 31.94 68.86
N ILE A 770 7.56 32.56 67.80
CA ILE A 770 7.93 33.99 67.82
C ILE A 770 6.72 34.87 68.12
N LEU A 771 5.54 34.58 67.55
CA LEU A 771 4.33 35.37 67.79
C LEU A 771 3.87 35.27 69.25
N GLU A 772 3.93 34.07 69.86
CA GLU A 772 3.56 33.85 71.25
C GLU A 772 4.43 34.69 72.20
N THR A 773 5.76 34.62 72.03
CA THR A 773 6.69 35.44 72.84
C THR A 773 6.49 36.95 72.65
N LEU A 774 6.13 37.40 71.44
CA LEU A 774 5.84 38.82 71.18
C LEU A 774 4.53 39.27 71.83
N LEU A 775 3.51 38.41 71.90
CA LEU A 775 2.25 38.71 72.56
C LEU A 775 2.43 38.81 74.07
N GLU A 776 3.21 37.91 74.68
CA GLU A 776 3.58 38.00 76.10
C GLU A 776 4.28 39.33 76.41
N GLN A 777 5.29 39.70 75.61
CA GLN A 777 5.99 40.98 75.75
C GLN A 777 5.05 42.18 75.58
N HIS A 778 4.11 42.12 74.65
CA HIS A 778 3.12 43.18 74.45
C HIS A 778 2.18 43.32 75.65
N ASP A 779 1.72 42.21 76.23
CA ASP A 779 0.84 42.21 77.39
C ASP A 779 1.54 42.72 78.66
N GLU A 780 2.80 42.33 78.89
CA GLU A 780 3.65 42.89 79.95
C GLU A 780 3.83 44.40 79.79
N GLN A 781 4.12 44.89 78.58
CA GLN A 781 4.26 46.33 78.32
C GLN A 781 2.93 47.07 78.46
N GLN A 782 1.80 46.43 78.14
CA GLN A 782 0.48 47.00 78.34
C GLN A 782 0.14 47.14 79.83
N GLN A 783 0.52 46.16 80.66
CA GLN A 783 0.39 46.25 82.12
C GLN A 783 1.28 47.37 82.69
N ASN A 784 2.54 47.45 82.27
CA ASN A 784 3.45 48.53 82.67
C ASN A 784 2.87 49.92 82.32
N LEU A 785 2.26 50.06 81.13
CA LEU A 785 1.59 51.31 80.73
C LEU A 785 0.38 51.65 81.60
N THR A 786 -0.42 50.66 82.00
CA THR A 786 -1.55 50.90 82.93
C THR A 786 -1.07 51.35 84.30
N GLU A 787 -0.02 50.72 84.85
CA GLU A 787 0.55 51.12 86.14
C GLU A 787 1.15 52.53 86.10
N LEU A 788 1.89 52.87 85.02
CA LEU A 788 2.43 54.22 84.80
C LEU A 788 1.31 55.27 84.67
N ASN A 789 0.22 54.95 83.97
CA ASN A 789 -0.94 55.84 83.84
C ASN A 789 -1.62 56.11 85.18
N ASP A 790 -1.81 55.08 86.00
CA ASP A 790 -2.43 55.20 87.32
C ASP A 790 -1.56 56.04 88.26
N GLN A 791 -0.24 55.80 88.27
CA GLN A 791 0.72 56.60 89.05
C GLN A 791 0.72 58.08 88.62
N LEU A 792 0.67 58.35 87.31
CA LEU A 792 0.58 59.71 86.77
C LEU A 792 -0.75 60.38 87.12
N GLN A 793 -1.87 59.67 87.10
CA GLN A 793 -3.17 60.22 87.51
C GLN A 793 -3.18 60.62 88.99
N VAL A 794 -2.64 59.76 89.87
CA VAL A 794 -2.55 60.05 91.31
C VAL A 794 -1.67 61.27 91.57
N LEU A 795 -0.49 61.34 90.96
CA LEU A 795 0.43 62.49 91.14
C LEU A 795 -0.15 63.79 90.56
N ARG A 796 -0.84 63.74 89.42
CA ARG A 796 -1.52 64.91 88.85
C ARG A 796 -2.68 65.40 89.73
N ALA A 797 -3.40 64.49 90.40
CA ALA A 797 -4.44 64.85 91.36
C ALA A 797 -3.85 65.51 92.61
N GLN A 798 -2.77 64.94 93.17
CA GLN A 798 -2.05 65.51 94.32
C GLN A 798 -1.47 66.89 94.03
N LEU A 799 -0.91 67.07 92.84
CA LEU A 799 -0.37 68.36 92.40
C LEU A 799 -1.47 69.44 92.33
N ARG A 800 -2.63 69.11 91.75
CA ARG A 800 -3.79 70.03 91.71
C ARG A 800 -4.32 70.39 93.10
N GLU A 801 -4.38 69.42 94.01
CA GLU A 801 -4.84 69.64 95.38
C GLU A 801 -3.89 70.57 96.16
N LEU A 802 -2.58 70.34 96.05
CA LEU A 802 -1.57 71.18 96.68
C LEU A 802 -1.53 72.60 96.08
N GLU A 803 -1.76 72.75 94.77
CA GLU A 803 -1.87 74.06 94.11
C GLU A 803 -3.05 74.86 94.66
N GLN A 804 -4.21 74.21 94.82
CA GLN A 804 -5.40 74.83 95.41
C GLN A 804 -5.18 75.21 96.88
N GLN A 805 -4.52 74.34 97.66
CA GLN A 805 -4.19 74.61 99.06
C GLN A 805 -3.27 75.83 99.21
N SER A 806 -2.18 75.90 98.44
CA SER A 806 -1.27 77.05 98.46
C SER A 806 -1.97 78.37 98.07
N GLN A 807 -2.79 78.36 97.01
CA GLN A 807 -3.57 79.55 96.61
C GLN A 807 -4.54 80.02 97.70
N SER A 808 -5.18 79.08 98.40
CA SER A 808 -6.11 79.41 99.50
C SER A 808 -5.39 80.01 100.71
N LEU A 809 -4.22 79.48 101.07
CA LEU A 809 -3.40 79.98 102.18
C LEU A 809 -2.84 81.37 101.88
N GLN A 810 -2.39 81.61 100.65
CA GLN A 810 -1.92 82.92 100.20
C GLN A 810 -3.05 83.97 100.21
N TYR A 811 -4.26 83.58 99.82
CA TYR A 811 -5.44 84.47 99.89
C TYR A 811 -5.78 84.85 101.34
N ASN A 812 -5.79 83.87 102.24
CA ASN A 812 -6.09 84.10 103.66
C ASN A 812 -5.04 84.98 104.34
N GLN A 813 -3.75 84.78 104.03
CA GLN A 813 -2.65 85.60 104.53
C GLN A 813 -2.79 87.08 104.12
N ASN A 814 -3.21 87.35 102.87
CA ASN A 814 -3.44 88.72 102.41
C ASN A 814 -4.66 89.38 103.07
N LEU A 815 -5.71 88.59 103.37
CA LEU A 815 -6.92 89.07 104.02
C LEU A 815 -6.66 89.46 105.48
N THR A 816 -5.89 88.66 106.21
CA THR A 816 -5.51 88.95 107.61
C THR A 816 -4.59 90.17 107.69
N GLN A 817 -3.65 90.33 106.75
CA GLN A 817 -2.81 91.54 106.66
C GLN A 817 -3.65 92.82 106.52
N ALA A 818 -4.66 92.80 105.66
CA ALA A 818 -5.55 93.94 105.46
C ALA A 818 -6.36 94.30 106.72
N ARG A 819 -6.70 93.31 107.56
CA ARG A 819 -7.46 93.53 108.80
C ARG A 819 -6.60 94.11 109.92
N VAL A 820 -5.33 93.73 110.02
CA VAL A 820 -4.34 94.35 110.92
C VAL A 820 -4.19 95.85 110.62
N ASP A 821 -4.12 96.21 109.33
CA ASP A 821 -4.00 97.61 108.89
C ASP A 821 -5.25 98.46 109.22
N GLU A 822 -6.43 97.85 109.31
CA GLU A 822 -7.70 98.51 109.64
C GLU A 822 -7.83 98.80 111.15
N LEU A 823 -7.43 97.84 112.00
CA LEU A 823 -7.44 97.98 113.46
C LEU A 823 -6.46 99.06 113.96
N LEU A 824 -5.33 99.25 113.27
CA LEU A 824 -4.41 100.36 113.55
C LEU A 824 -5.04 101.75 113.30
N ARG A 825 -6.01 101.85 112.37
CA ARG A 825 -6.70 103.13 112.07
C ARG A 825 -7.82 103.44 113.06
N SER A 826 -8.56 102.44 113.54
CA SER A 826 -9.65 102.65 114.52
C SER A 826 -9.12 103.12 115.88
N GLN A 827 -7.94 102.65 116.29
CA GLN A 827 -7.27 103.09 117.52
C GLN A 827 -6.97 104.61 117.52
N GLN A 828 -6.60 105.17 116.38
CA GLN A 828 -6.33 106.61 116.24
C GLN A 828 -7.61 107.46 116.34
N GLN A 829 -8.74 106.99 115.82
CA GLN A 829 -10.02 107.72 115.86
C GLN A 829 -10.69 107.75 117.25
N ALA A 830 -10.56 106.67 118.02
CA ALA A 830 -11.06 106.62 119.40
C ALA A 830 -10.36 107.64 120.33
N GLN A 831 -9.11 108.01 120.02
CA GLN A 831 -8.31 108.96 120.78
C GLN A 831 -8.77 110.42 120.55
N GLU A 832 -9.23 110.76 119.35
CA GLU A 832 -9.77 112.09 119.00
C GLU A 832 -11.17 112.34 119.57
N LEU A 833 -12.02 111.32 119.65
CA LEU A 833 -13.39 111.44 120.14
C LEU A 833 -13.47 111.53 121.68
N ALA A 834 -12.56 110.87 122.40
CA ALA A 834 -12.44 110.98 123.86
C ALA A 834 -12.02 112.39 124.32
N GLN A 835 -11.25 113.13 123.52
CA GLN A 835 -10.89 114.52 123.81
C GLN A 835 -12.05 115.50 123.53
N ARG A 836 -12.96 115.19 122.60
CA ARG A 836 -14.16 116.00 122.33
C ARG A 836 -15.22 115.91 123.42
N ALA A 837 -15.46 114.71 123.97
CA ALA A 837 -16.39 114.51 125.09
C ALA A 837 -15.97 115.23 126.39
N GLN A 838 -14.68 115.58 126.53
CA GLN A 838 -14.15 116.32 127.67
C GLN A 838 -14.31 117.85 127.56
N ILE A 839 -14.54 118.38 126.34
CA ILE A 839 -14.66 119.82 126.07
C ILE A 839 -16.15 120.26 126.11
N GLU A 840 -17.09 119.38 125.80
CA GLU A 840 -18.54 119.66 125.90
C GLU A 840 -19.14 119.53 127.31
N LEU A 841 -18.34 119.17 128.32
CA LEU A 841 -18.74 119.07 129.73
C LEU A 841 -18.25 120.24 130.61
N ALA A 842 -17.61 121.26 129.99
CA ALA A 842 -17.12 122.47 130.66
C ALA A 842 -17.82 123.77 130.20
N GLY A 843 -18.93 123.65 129.47
CA GLY A 843 -19.89 124.72 129.17
C GLY A 843 -21.30 124.16 129.17
#